data_AF-A0A0G0WDY5-F1
#
_entry.id   AF-A0A0G0WDY5-F1
#
_cell.length_a   1.000
_cell.length_b   1.000
_cell.length_c   1.000
_cell.angle_alpha   90.00
_cell.angle_beta   90.00
_cell.angle_gamma   90.00
#
_symmetry.space_group_name_H-M   'P 1'
#
loop_
_entity.id
_entity.type
_entity.pdbx_description
1 polymer ?
#
loop_
_entity_poly.entity_id
_entity_poly.type
_entity_poly.pdbx_seq_one_letter_code
_entity_poly.pdbx_strand_id
1 'polypeptide(L)'
;MPKDLTALFYPQSIAVLGASRSPQKIGAVVLKNIIDSHFNGSIYPINPQAQSLNGLKCYPDLSFLPHTPDLAIICLPASSIVEILNQIGRKGVKNVVVFSAGFKESGEEGEALENQLVEIAQKYQLNILGPNCLGFANNLCPINATFGEIVSQIGNLRFISQSGAIAAGLFDWFKVSGIGFSQFVTLGNKAILNENDLLEYFADHPISISQEGLSEVSPIGMYLESISDGPNFLRLTGQMSKKDPIFIIKPGKTKEAAKAMQSHTGAIAGQDEVLEAVLNQAGVIRCQTLEDFFDLSRAFAWENAPQGPQVAIISNAGGPAVISADAVIEEGLELVQFDSPTKEHLAQILPRASTILNPVDVLGDALAQRFAQAAEIILQGNQSQALVVILTPQLMTQIGQTAQNLGTLSQKYHKPIFCSFIGGSRIAEGEQKLNEYKIPSFRFPERAIAAVGAMWRWKKQQTEQKEGSLTTTEVPSKISAIEKIIQNALENNQKTLDNLQSNDLISKLGIPTPPTLEAADLNQAKDFAQSSGWPVVLKLSSPGLLHKKEIGGIITNVYNCHQLETGWEALQRKITQLDSAIQDHIKIQIQKEIAQGIETIVGIKHDPTFGPVLLFGAGGSLAELIADKNMHLLPIDLTQAQILVKQSKIYPLLQGKQGEPPYLLDKLYQTIVQMAKLSEVTTEISEMEINPLIITLNNVWAVDNKVILKKGEEKTVPKPQFRLATTLEHTHLVSNFHYFTFTTNQPLIFRPGQYISVKVAGDRINCYSIAGQDKPSEFNLLVNVTPAGPGSKFFENLKVGEKITFLGPFGTFAFSPDDGSSHLLFLATGSGLAPLIYMINKILHEDGEQKQITLYLGFNTHQDIFWLDKFQKLQAQHPNFNYHIIVWKPDTNWQGETGFITQAIEKNLPDTTNCSAYLCGNKGMIVDAIKVIIERGCPKDRIYTEKF
;
A
#
# COMPACT_ATOMS: atom_id res chain seq x y z
N MET A 1 14.50 19.08 -12.59
CA MET A 1 15.54 20.03 -12.12
C MET A 1 15.31 20.24 -10.64
N PRO A 2 16.37 20.30 -9.81
CA PRO A 2 16.24 20.54 -8.38
C PRO A 2 15.46 21.83 -8.14
N LYS A 3 14.47 21.80 -7.24
CA LYS A 3 13.69 22.99 -6.87
C LYS A 3 14.38 23.66 -5.69
N ASP A 4 14.76 24.93 -5.82
CA ASP A 4 15.20 25.71 -4.66
C ASP A 4 13.98 26.07 -3.80
N LEU A 5 13.86 25.40 -2.65
CA LEU A 5 12.78 25.62 -1.67
C LEU A 5 13.20 26.56 -0.52
N THR A 6 14.39 27.16 -0.58
CA THR A 6 14.91 27.99 0.50
C THR A 6 14.00 29.18 0.80
N ALA A 7 13.57 29.90 -0.24
CA ALA A 7 12.67 31.05 -0.09
C ALA A 7 11.23 30.66 0.33
N LEU A 8 10.85 29.38 0.22
CA LEU A 8 9.58 28.88 0.76
C LEU A 8 9.66 28.75 2.29
N PHE A 9 10.75 28.19 2.82
CA PHE A 9 10.91 27.90 4.26
C PHE A 9 11.65 28.98 5.06
N TYR A 10 12.38 29.88 4.39
CA TYR A 10 13.05 31.05 4.94
C TYR A 10 12.67 32.34 4.18
N PRO A 11 11.37 32.68 4.05
CA PRO A 11 10.95 33.86 3.32
C PRO A 11 11.39 35.14 4.03
N GLN A 12 11.70 36.20 3.28
CA GLN A 12 11.87 37.56 3.78
C GLN A 12 10.57 38.38 3.67
N SER A 13 9.63 37.91 2.84
CA SER A 13 8.35 38.56 2.62
C SER A 13 7.23 37.58 2.29
N ILE A 14 6.04 37.79 2.87
CA ILE A 14 4.89 36.88 2.77
C ILE A 14 3.63 37.66 2.41
N ALA A 15 2.91 37.21 1.39
CA ALA A 15 1.55 37.67 1.11
C ALA A 15 0.51 36.65 1.60
N VAL A 16 -0.49 37.11 2.36
CA VAL A 16 -1.58 36.25 2.86
C VAL A 16 -2.89 36.61 2.15
N LEU A 17 -3.27 35.80 1.17
CA LEU A 17 -4.48 35.97 0.37
C LEU A 17 -5.68 35.34 1.08
N GLY A 18 -6.71 36.14 1.33
CA GLY A 18 -7.86 35.71 2.16
C GLY A 18 -7.69 36.05 3.64
N ALA A 19 -6.75 36.94 3.98
CA ALA A 19 -6.66 37.56 5.30
C ALA A 19 -8.02 38.22 5.68
N SER A 20 -8.38 38.21 6.95
CA SER A 20 -9.74 38.56 7.38
C SER A 20 -9.79 39.13 8.80
N ARG A 21 -10.78 39.99 9.08
CA ARG A 21 -11.12 40.43 10.45
C ARG A 21 -11.88 39.38 11.25
N SER A 22 -12.57 38.46 10.56
CA SER A 22 -13.33 37.39 11.20
C SER A 22 -12.36 36.31 11.68
N PRO A 23 -12.25 36.08 13.01
CA PRO A 23 -11.28 35.16 13.60
C PRO A 23 -11.57 33.68 13.27
N GLN A 24 -12.77 33.37 12.78
CA GLN A 24 -13.18 32.02 12.39
C GLN A 24 -12.63 31.60 11.01
N LYS A 25 -12.15 32.54 10.20
CA LYS A 25 -11.61 32.24 8.87
C LYS A 25 -10.14 31.83 8.96
N ILE A 26 -9.75 30.80 8.21
CA ILE A 26 -8.37 30.29 8.12
C ILE A 26 -7.35 31.43 7.88
N GLY A 27 -7.65 32.35 6.95
CA GLY A 27 -6.73 33.45 6.65
C GLY A 27 -6.53 34.45 7.81
N ALA A 28 -7.48 34.56 8.74
CA ALA A 28 -7.28 35.34 9.97
C ALA A 28 -6.38 34.60 10.96
N VAL A 29 -6.60 33.29 11.13
CA VAL A 29 -5.80 32.42 12.01
C VAL A 29 -4.35 32.38 11.55
N VAL A 30 -4.10 32.13 10.26
CA VAL A 30 -2.74 32.04 9.71
C VAL A 30 -2.01 33.38 9.81
N LEU A 31 -2.68 34.50 9.51
CA LEU A 31 -2.07 35.82 9.67
C LEU A 31 -1.67 36.07 11.14
N LYS A 32 -2.55 35.74 12.09
CA LYS A 32 -2.26 35.85 13.52
C LYS A 32 -1.08 34.95 13.91
N ASN A 33 -1.07 33.70 13.47
CA ASN A 33 -0.01 32.74 13.77
C ASN A 33 1.38 33.21 13.28
N ILE A 34 1.46 33.79 12.08
CA ILE A 34 2.71 34.36 11.55
C ILE A 34 3.18 35.55 12.41
N ILE A 35 2.26 36.44 12.81
CA ILE A 35 2.57 37.59 13.67
C ILE A 35 3.03 37.14 15.06
N ASP A 36 2.31 36.20 15.68
CA ASP A 36 2.58 35.69 17.02
C ASP A 36 3.87 34.86 17.07
N SER A 37 4.33 34.36 15.92
CA SER A 37 5.65 33.72 15.80
C SER A 37 6.80 34.74 15.83
N HIS A 38 6.52 36.04 15.83
CA HIS A 38 7.54 37.09 15.71
C HIS A 38 8.36 36.99 14.41
N PHE A 39 7.69 36.69 13.30
CA PHE A 39 8.32 36.64 11.99
C PHE A 39 8.97 38.00 11.65
N ASN A 40 10.27 37.97 11.33
CA ASN A 40 11.08 39.18 11.12
C ASN A 40 10.93 39.82 9.72
N GLY A 41 10.30 39.12 8.78
CA GLY A 41 10.11 39.59 7.41
C GLY A 41 8.89 40.49 7.22
N SER A 42 8.69 40.96 5.99
CA SER A 42 7.53 41.77 5.62
C SER A 42 6.27 40.93 5.47
N ILE A 43 5.17 41.33 6.13
CA ILE A 43 3.87 40.65 6.03
C ILE A 43 2.91 41.54 5.24
N TYR A 44 2.31 40.99 4.18
CA TYR A 44 1.34 41.66 3.33
C TYR A 44 -0.03 40.96 3.39
N PRO A 45 -0.95 41.40 4.29
CA PRO A 45 -2.31 40.91 4.30
C PRO A 45 -3.07 41.39 3.06
N ILE A 46 -3.76 40.47 2.36
CA ILE A 46 -4.55 40.80 1.17
C ILE A 46 -6.04 40.54 1.43
N ASN A 47 -6.83 41.62 1.38
CA ASN A 47 -8.27 41.62 1.54
C ASN A 47 -8.90 42.82 0.78
N PRO A 48 -9.87 42.61 -0.13
CA PRO A 48 -10.45 43.69 -0.94
C PRO A 48 -11.15 44.82 -0.15
N GLN A 49 -11.59 44.55 1.09
CA GLN A 49 -12.44 45.45 1.88
C GLN A 49 -11.72 46.08 3.08
N ALA A 50 -10.61 45.49 3.54
CA ALA A 50 -9.90 45.97 4.72
C ALA A 50 -8.74 46.91 4.34
N GLN A 51 -8.64 48.06 5.03
CA GLN A 51 -7.48 48.96 4.90
C GLN A 51 -6.32 48.56 5.82
N SER A 52 -6.63 47.92 6.96
CA SER A 52 -5.66 47.38 7.91
C SER A 52 -6.20 46.13 8.62
N LEU A 53 -5.29 45.24 8.99
CA LEU A 53 -5.54 43.99 9.74
C LEU A 53 -4.39 43.78 10.73
N ASN A 54 -4.70 43.53 12.01
CA ASN A 54 -3.70 43.31 13.07
C ASN A 54 -2.61 44.41 13.15
N GLY A 55 -2.96 45.67 12.88
CA GLY A 55 -2.02 46.79 12.84
C GLY A 55 -1.16 46.90 11.57
N LEU A 56 -1.27 45.94 10.66
CA LEU A 56 -0.58 45.93 9.36
C LEU A 56 -1.42 46.60 8.28
N LYS A 57 -0.76 47.29 7.34
CA LYS A 57 -1.40 47.81 6.12
C LYS A 57 -1.91 46.64 5.28
N CYS A 58 -3.18 46.68 4.92
CA CYS A 58 -3.81 45.65 4.08
C CYS A 58 -3.95 46.15 2.64
N TYR A 59 -3.77 45.24 1.69
CA TYR A 59 -3.81 45.52 0.25
C TYR A 59 -5.04 44.86 -0.36
N PRO A 60 -5.70 45.49 -1.36
CA PRO A 60 -6.90 44.92 -1.95
C PRO A 60 -6.60 43.70 -2.83
N ASP A 61 -5.47 43.70 -3.54
CA ASP A 61 -4.99 42.60 -4.38
C ASP A 61 -3.45 42.67 -4.57
N LEU A 62 -2.89 41.66 -5.27
CA LEU A 62 -1.44 41.50 -5.50
C LEU A 62 -0.80 42.64 -6.33
N SER A 63 -1.56 43.34 -7.16
CA SER A 63 -1.03 44.41 -8.02
C SER A 63 -0.59 45.62 -7.20
N PHE A 64 -1.21 45.87 -6.04
CA PHE A 64 -0.91 46.98 -5.15
C PHE A 64 0.30 46.73 -4.22
N LEU A 65 0.87 45.51 -4.23
CA LEU A 65 2.04 45.21 -3.42
C LEU A 65 3.29 45.96 -3.93
N PRO A 66 4.08 46.57 -3.03
CA PRO A 66 5.26 47.36 -3.39
C PRO A 66 6.37 46.51 -4.00
N HIS A 67 6.48 45.25 -3.58
CA HIS A 67 7.47 44.28 -4.04
C HIS A 67 6.80 42.94 -4.32
N THR A 68 7.44 42.10 -5.11
CA THR A 68 7.02 40.71 -5.30
C THR A 68 7.41 39.92 -4.05
N PRO A 69 6.47 39.27 -3.35
CA PRO A 69 6.76 38.51 -2.14
C PRO A 69 7.50 37.20 -2.47
N ASP A 70 8.28 36.70 -1.51
CA ASP A 70 8.98 35.41 -1.63
C ASP A 70 7.99 34.23 -1.56
N LEU A 71 6.95 34.40 -0.75
CA LEU A 71 5.93 33.40 -0.46
C LEU A 71 4.52 34.00 -0.55
N ALA A 72 3.62 33.32 -1.25
CA ALA A 72 2.18 33.60 -1.22
C ALA A 72 1.42 32.46 -0.53
N ILE A 73 0.59 32.79 0.46
CA ILE A 73 -0.25 31.84 1.19
C ILE A 73 -1.71 32.10 0.80
N ILE A 74 -2.40 31.09 0.27
CA ILE A 74 -3.76 31.21 -0.23
C ILE A 74 -4.75 30.51 0.71
N CYS A 75 -5.66 31.30 1.27
CA CYS A 75 -6.73 30.91 2.19
C CYS A 75 -8.13 31.16 1.57
N LEU A 76 -8.26 31.05 0.25
CA LEU A 76 -9.46 31.36 -0.53
C LEU A 76 -10.18 30.08 -1.01
N PRO A 77 -11.49 30.10 -1.35
CA PRO A 77 -12.17 28.91 -1.85
C PRO A 77 -11.52 28.30 -3.11
N ALA A 78 -11.58 26.97 -3.26
CA ALA A 78 -10.95 26.23 -4.36
C ALA A 78 -11.29 26.79 -5.75
N SER A 79 -12.54 27.18 -5.97
CA SER A 79 -13.02 27.75 -7.24
C SER A 79 -12.29 29.02 -7.70
N SER A 80 -11.64 29.74 -6.78
CA SER A 80 -10.90 30.97 -7.09
C SER A 80 -9.40 30.74 -7.30
N ILE A 81 -8.89 29.54 -6.99
CA ILE A 81 -7.43 29.29 -6.91
C ILE A 81 -6.76 29.38 -8.29
N VAL A 82 -7.38 28.87 -9.34
CA VAL A 82 -6.84 28.90 -10.72
C VAL A 82 -6.58 30.33 -11.20
N GLU A 83 -7.53 31.23 -10.96
CA GLU A 83 -7.37 32.65 -11.32
C GLU A 83 -6.27 33.31 -10.49
N ILE A 84 -6.29 33.08 -9.17
CA ILE A 84 -5.31 33.64 -8.24
C ILE A 84 -3.90 33.17 -8.55
N LEU A 85 -3.70 31.89 -8.87
CA LEU A 85 -2.38 31.36 -9.25
C LEU A 85 -1.86 32.01 -10.55
N ASN A 86 -2.73 32.33 -11.50
CA ASN A 86 -2.33 33.11 -12.68
C ASN A 86 -1.88 34.53 -12.30
N GLN A 87 -2.56 35.19 -11.37
CA GLN A 87 -2.16 36.51 -10.88
C GLN A 87 -0.80 36.46 -10.15
N ILE A 88 -0.61 35.45 -9.30
CA ILE A 88 0.64 35.17 -8.58
C ILE A 88 1.80 34.94 -9.56
N GLY A 89 1.58 34.07 -10.55
CA GLY A 89 2.57 33.78 -11.59
C GLY A 89 2.97 35.01 -12.41
N ARG A 90 2.00 35.90 -12.73
CA ARG A 90 2.27 37.17 -13.42
C ARG A 90 3.02 38.18 -12.55
N LYS A 91 2.78 38.21 -11.23
CA LYS A 91 3.53 39.06 -10.28
C LYS A 91 4.98 38.56 -10.10
N GLY A 92 5.27 37.31 -10.48
CA GLY A 92 6.59 36.71 -10.43
C GLY A 92 6.90 35.96 -9.14
N VAL A 93 5.90 35.70 -8.30
CA VAL A 93 6.06 34.89 -7.08
C VAL A 93 6.35 33.44 -7.48
N LYS A 94 7.26 32.79 -6.78
CA LYS A 94 7.68 31.40 -7.06
C LYS A 94 7.16 30.38 -6.07
N ASN A 95 7.01 30.74 -4.80
CA ASN A 95 6.60 29.81 -3.75
C ASN A 95 5.18 30.10 -3.28
N VAL A 96 4.36 29.05 -3.21
CA VAL A 96 2.94 29.16 -2.88
C VAL A 96 2.53 28.06 -1.90
N VAL A 97 1.72 28.42 -0.90
CA VAL A 97 1.00 27.46 -0.05
C VAL A 97 -0.49 27.57 -0.35
N VAL A 98 -1.15 26.45 -0.61
CA VAL A 98 -2.60 26.38 -0.87
C VAL A 98 -3.26 25.53 0.22
N PHE A 99 -4.04 26.16 1.11
CA PHE A 99 -4.74 25.40 2.16
C PHE A 99 -6.03 24.75 1.69
N SER A 100 -6.62 25.28 0.63
CA SER A 100 -7.99 24.98 0.25
C SER A 100 -8.15 23.52 -0.14
N ALA A 101 -9.13 22.86 0.47
CA ALA A 101 -9.70 21.60 -0.02
C ALA A 101 -10.71 21.87 -1.15
N GLY A 102 -11.16 20.82 -1.82
CA GLY A 102 -11.99 20.86 -3.03
C GLY A 102 -11.26 20.42 -4.30
N PHE A 103 -10.14 19.70 -4.18
CA PHE A 103 -9.30 19.25 -5.30
C PHE A 103 -9.41 17.73 -5.47
N LYS A 104 -8.34 17.01 -5.87
CA LYS A 104 -8.39 15.59 -6.23
C LYS A 104 -9.07 14.69 -5.19
N GLU A 105 -8.99 15.03 -3.91
CA GLU A 105 -9.66 14.31 -2.82
C GLU A 105 -11.20 14.40 -2.85
N SER A 106 -11.75 15.36 -3.59
CA SER A 106 -13.19 15.60 -3.74
C SER A 106 -13.80 14.89 -4.96
N GLY A 107 -13.03 14.05 -5.67
CA GLY A 107 -13.45 13.31 -6.86
C GLY A 107 -13.08 13.99 -8.18
N GLU A 108 -13.72 13.58 -9.27
CA GLU A 108 -13.31 13.94 -10.64
C GLU A 108 -13.30 15.46 -10.92
N GLU A 109 -14.28 16.22 -10.44
CA GLU A 109 -14.32 17.69 -10.63
C GLU A 109 -13.12 18.36 -9.95
N GLY A 110 -12.78 17.91 -8.75
CA GLY A 110 -11.63 18.41 -8.01
C GLY A 110 -10.30 17.94 -8.60
N GLU A 111 -10.23 16.74 -9.18
CA GLU A 111 -9.07 16.28 -9.95
C GLU A 111 -8.86 17.13 -11.21
N ALA A 112 -9.92 17.50 -11.93
CA ALA A 112 -9.82 18.42 -13.05
C ALA A 112 -9.30 19.81 -12.62
N LEU A 113 -9.75 20.31 -11.47
CA LEU A 113 -9.26 21.56 -10.90
C LEU A 113 -7.78 21.48 -10.48
N GLU A 114 -7.36 20.34 -9.92
CA GLU A 114 -5.96 20.09 -9.56
C GLU A 114 -5.07 20.01 -10.81
N ASN A 115 -5.54 19.39 -11.89
CA ASN A 115 -4.84 19.37 -13.17
C ASN A 115 -4.61 20.78 -13.73
N GLN A 116 -5.60 21.67 -13.65
CA GLN A 116 -5.43 23.08 -14.03
C GLN A 116 -4.41 23.81 -13.15
N LEU A 117 -4.42 23.54 -11.83
CA LEU A 117 -3.40 24.04 -10.91
C LEU A 117 -2.01 23.58 -11.35
N VAL A 118 -1.87 22.31 -11.75
CA VAL A 118 -0.60 21.75 -12.22
C VAL A 118 -0.11 22.40 -13.51
N GLU A 119 -1.00 22.61 -14.49
CA GLU A 119 -0.67 23.32 -15.74
C GLU A 119 -0.15 24.74 -15.46
N ILE A 120 -0.79 25.47 -14.54
CA ILE A 120 -0.36 26.82 -14.15
C ILE A 120 0.99 26.78 -13.42
N ALA A 121 1.17 25.82 -12.52
CA ALA A 121 2.42 25.64 -11.81
C ALA A 121 3.59 25.38 -12.77
N GLN A 122 3.40 24.54 -13.78
CA GLN A 122 4.40 24.30 -14.83
C GLN A 122 4.67 25.56 -15.66
N LYS A 123 3.62 26.26 -16.09
CA LYS A 123 3.73 27.48 -16.91
C LYS A 123 4.57 28.57 -16.25
N TYR A 124 4.39 28.82 -14.95
CA TYR A 124 5.10 29.87 -14.24
C TYR A 124 6.27 29.36 -13.38
N GLN A 125 6.53 28.04 -13.41
CA GLN A 125 7.52 27.35 -12.57
C GLN A 125 7.29 27.64 -11.07
N LEU A 126 6.06 27.39 -10.61
CA LEU A 126 5.67 27.58 -9.21
C LEU A 126 6.02 26.33 -8.39
N ASN A 127 6.57 26.57 -7.21
CA ASN A 127 6.66 25.60 -6.12
C ASN A 127 5.38 25.72 -5.30
N ILE A 128 4.53 24.70 -5.32
CA ILE A 128 3.24 24.72 -4.59
C ILE A 128 3.23 23.63 -3.52
N LEU A 129 3.11 24.05 -2.25
CA LEU A 129 2.80 23.17 -1.12
C LEU A 129 1.27 23.05 -0.98
N GLY A 130 0.77 21.81 -0.92
CA GLY A 130 -0.66 21.50 -1.00
C GLY A 130 -1.11 21.08 -2.42
N PRO A 131 -2.38 21.31 -2.79
CA PRO A 131 -3.46 21.90 -2.00
C PRO A 131 -3.90 21.01 -0.84
N ASN A 132 -4.95 21.42 -0.11
CA ASN A 132 -5.54 20.65 0.98
C ASN A 132 -4.50 20.25 2.06
N CYS A 133 -3.67 21.20 2.48
CA CYS A 133 -2.67 20.99 3.53
C CYS A 133 -2.96 21.84 4.77
N LEU A 134 -2.28 21.53 5.88
CA LEU A 134 -2.27 22.38 7.09
C LEU A 134 -1.26 23.54 6.98
N GLY A 135 -0.27 23.43 6.09
CA GLY A 135 0.85 24.36 5.91
C GLY A 135 2.18 23.85 6.41
N PHE A 136 3.06 24.77 6.77
CA PHE A 136 4.35 24.46 7.39
C PHE A 136 4.68 25.39 8.56
N ALA A 137 5.57 24.93 9.42
CA ALA A 137 6.19 25.71 10.47
C ALA A 137 7.72 25.53 10.42
N ASN A 138 8.46 26.60 10.73
CA ASN A 138 9.90 26.58 10.85
C ASN A 138 10.30 27.34 12.12
N ASN A 139 10.83 26.64 13.13
CA ASN A 139 11.26 27.26 14.38
C ASN A 139 12.68 27.84 14.28
N LEU A 140 13.46 27.49 13.24
CA LEU A 140 14.75 28.12 12.95
C LEU A 140 14.62 29.50 12.29
N CYS A 141 13.49 29.75 11.64
CA CYS A 141 13.10 31.05 11.11
C CYS A 141 11.66 31.28 11.59
N PRO A 142 11.45 31.86 12.78
CA PRO A 142 10.26 31.64 13.60
C PRO A 142 8.98 32.06 12.88
N ILE A 143 8.37 31.07 12.22
CA ILE A 143 7.19 31.22 11.37
C ILE A 143 6.28 30.03 11.57
N ASN A 144 5.04 30.32 11.94
CA ASN A 144 3.93 29.38 11.87
C ASN A 144 3.02 29.76 10.69
N ALA A 145 3.31 29.20 9.51
CA ALA A 145 2.48 29.33 8.32
C ALA A 145 1.43 28.20 8.24
N THR A 146 0.83 27.88 9.38
CA THR A 146 -0.28 26.92 9.51
C THR A 146 -1.49 27.56 10.16
N PHE A 147 -2.62 26.87 10.13
CA PHE A 147 -3.78 27.17 10.99
C PHE A 147 -3.88 26.27 12.23
N GLY A 148 -2.78 25.61 12.61
CA GLY A 148 -2.63 24.87 13.86
C GLY A 148 -1.91 25.69 14.94
N GLU A 149 -2.08 25.27 16.19
CA GLU A 149 -1.27 25.76 17.31
C GLU A 149 -0.04 24.88 17.46
N ILE A 150 1.17 25.45 17.39
CA ILE A 150 2.44 24.71 17.43
C ILE A 150 3.21 25.02 18.71
N VAL A 151 4.19 24.17 19.01
CA VAL A 151 5.26 24.50 19.96
C VAL A 151 6.32 25.37 19.27
N SER A 152 6.66 26.50 19.87
CA SER A 152 7.68 27.44 19.35
C SER A 152 9.12 27.08 19.75
N GLN A 153 9.28 25.97 20.47
CA GLN A 153 10.58 25.49 20.93
C GLN A 153 11.38 24.91 19.77
N ILE A 154 12.60 25.43 19.58
CA ILE A 154 13.57 24.88 18.63
C ILE A 154 13.98 23.48 19.09
N GLY A 155 13.95 22.53 18.17
CA GLY A 155 14.47 21.16 18.36
C GLY A 155 15.08 20.62 17.08
N ASN A 156 15.69 19.43 17.15
CA ASN A 156 16.38 18.77 16.04
C ASN A 156 15.48 17.92 15.13
N LEU A 157 14.22 17.71 15.50
CA LEU A 157 13.26 16.95 14.68
C LEU A 157 12.84 17.71 13.43
N ARG A 158 12.71 16.98 12.32
CA ARG A 158 12.01 17.40 11.10
C ARG A 158 10.82 16.49 10.84
N PHE A 159 9.72 17.06 10.35
CA PHE A 159 8.52 16.30 10.02
C PHE A 159 8.00 16.56 8.62
N ILE A 160 7.57 15.48 7.96
CA ILE A 160 6.81 15.50 6.71
C ILE A 160 5.51 14.73 6.94
N SER A 161 4.36 15.40 6.86
CA SER A 161 3.06 14.73 7.01
C SER A 161 2.17 14.96 5.80
N GLN A 162 1.68 13.89 5.19
CA GLN A 162 0.64 13.98 4.18
C GLN A 162 -0.72 14.34 4.81
N SER A 163 -0.98 13.90 6.05
CA SER A 163 -2.22 14.18 6.77
C SER A 163 -2.11 15.42 7.66
N GLY A 164 -2.97 16.41 7.41
CA GLY A 164 -3.10 17.58 8.27
C GLY A 164 -3.70 17.26 9.65
N ALA A 165 -4.60 16.27 9.73
CA ALA A 165 -5.21 15.88 10.99
C ALA A 165 -4.21 15.19 11.94
N ILE A 166 -3.36 14.31 11.40
CA ILE A 166 -2.26 13.71 12.17
C ILE A 166 -1.31 14.80 12.67
N ALA A 167 -0.94 15.75 11.79
CA ALA A 167 -0.09 16.87 12.17
C ALA A 167 -0.64 17.70 13.34
N ALA A 168 -1.93 18.02 13.31
CA ALA A 168 -2.58 18.75 14.41
C ALA A 168 -2.52 17.98 15.74
N GLY A 169 -2.72 16.64 15.70
CA GLY A 169 -2.55 15.79 16.88
C GLY A 169 -1.10 15.74 17.39
N LEU A 170 -0.11 15.73 16.48
CA LEU A 170 1.30 15.79 16.87
C LEU A 170 1.61 17.11 17.60
N PHE A 171 1.10 18.24 17.10
CA PHE A 171 1.36 19.55 17.72
C PHE A 171 0.85 19.66 19.15
N ASP A 172 -0.38 19.21 19.41
CA ASP A 172 -0.95 19.21 20.76
C ASP A 172 -0.10 18.34 21.70
N TRP A 173 0.33 17.18 21.23
CA TRP A 173 1.13 16.25 22.02
C TRP A 173 2.55 16.74 22.29
N PHE A 174 3.19 17.38 21.30
CA PHE A 174 4.51 18.00 21.46
C PHE A 174 4.49 19.15 22.46
N LYS A 175 3.40 19.92 22.50
CA LYS A 175 3.21 20.98 23.50
C LYS A 175 3.17 20.41 24.92
N VAL A 176 2.44 19.30 25.14
CA VAL A 176 2.38 18.64 26.45
C VAL A 176 3.71 17.99 26.83
N SER A 177 4.43 17.42 25.85
CA SER A 177 5.67 16.69 26.09
C SER A 177 6.92 17.59 26.09
N GLY A 178 6.82 18.86 25.68
CA GLY A 178 7.99 19.75 25.53
C GLY A 178 8.92 19.37 24.38
N ILE A 179 8.42 18.65 23.37
CA ILE A 179 9.23 18.21 22.22
C ILE A 179 9.28 19.34 21.20
N GLY A 180 10.43 20.00 21.09
CA GLY A 180 10.69 20.97 20.03
C GLY A 180 10.97 20.31 18.67
N PHE A 181 10.74 21.05 17.59
CA PHE A 181 11.13 20.65 16.24
C PHE A 181 11.78 21.83 15.51
N SER A 182 12.49 21.54 14.43
CA SER A 182 13.12 22.56 13.56
C SER A 182 12.17 22.96 12.45
N GLN A 183 11.68 21.99 11.67
CA GLN A 183 10.79 22.20 10.54
C GLN A 183 9.67 21.15 10.53
N PHE A 184 8.45 21.60 10.29
CA PHE A 184 7.28 20.73 10.18
C PHE A 184 6.51 21.09 8.92
N VAL A 185 6.36 20.16 8.00
CA VAL A 185 5.75 20.42 6.69
C VAL A 185 4.59 19.46 6.46
N THR A 186 3.42 20.00 6.08
CA THR A 186 2.30 19.18 5.62
C THR A 186 2.10 19.29 4.13
N LEU A 187 1.94 18.15 3.49
CA LEU A 187 1.95 18.01 2.05
C LEU A 187 0.55 18.08 1.42
N GLY A 188 -0.48 17.64 2.13
CA GLY A 188 -1.83 17.53 1.58
C GLY A 188 -1.86 16.61 0.37
N ASN A 189 -2.43 17.09 -0.74
CA ASN A 189 -2.58 16.31 -1.97
C ASN A 189 -1.27 16.03 -2.72
N LYS A 190 -0.19 16.78 -2.45
CA LYS A 190 1.12 16.65 -3.15
C LYS A 190 1.05 16.91 -4.66
N ALA A 191 0.26 17.90 -5.09
CA ALA A 191 0.06 18.15 -6.51
C ALA A 191 1.34 18.58 -7.25
N ILE A 192 2.24 19.33 -6.58
CA ILE A 192 3.49 19.84 -7.15
C ILE A 192 4.71 19.51 -6.31
N LEU A 193 4.70 19.91 -5.03
CA LEU A 193 5.72 19.49 -4.08
C LEU A 193 5.29 18.19 -3.42
N ASN A 194 6.18 17.21 -3.39
CA ASN A 194 5.98 15.92 -2.73
C ASN A 194 7.10 15.66 -1.70
N GLU A 195 7.06 14.48 -1.07
CA GLU A 195 8.03 14.07 -0.07
C GLU A 195 9.48 14.06 -0.57
N ASN A 196 9.72 13.73 -1.85
CA ASN A 196 11.06 13.67 -2.40
C ASN A 196 11.66 15.07 -2.58
N ASP A 197 10.85 16.06 -2.98
CA ASP A 197 11.30 17.45 -3.04
C ASP A 197 11.74 17.95 -1.65
N LEU A 198 11.02 17.55 -0.59
CA LEU A 198 11.35 17.93 0.79
C LEU A 198 12.58 17.20 1.32
N LEU A 199 12.73 15.91 1.00
CA LEU A 199 13.91 15.12 1.36
C LEU A 199 15.18 15.66 0.66
N GLU A 200 15.09 16.02 -0.62
CA GLU A 200 16.17 16.67 -1.36
C GLU A 200 16.53 18.02 -0.71
N TYR A 201 15.53 18.85 -0.40
CA TYR A 201 15.74 20.10 0.33
C TYR A 201 16.41 19.90 1.70
N PHE A 202 15.98 18.90 2.49
CA PHE A 202 16.58 18.59 3.79
C PHE A 202 18.01 18.08 3.68
N ALA A 203 18.33 17.31 2.64
CA ALA A 203 19.69 16.85 2.36
C ALA A 203 20.63 18.02 2.03
N ASP A 204 20.15 18.99 1.26
CA ASP A 204 20.91 20.20 0.89
C ASP A 204 21.02 21.21 2.05
N HIS A 205 20.12 21.13 3.03
CA HIS A 205 20.07 22.00 4.20
C HIS A 205 20.23 21.20 5.50
N PRO A 206 21.40 20.60 5.77
CA PRO A 206 21.62 19.89 7.01
C PRO A 206 21.48 20.85 8.21
N ILE A 207 20.79 20.39 9.25
CA ILE A 207 20.68 21.13 10.51
C ILE A 207 21.72 20.58 11.49
N SER A 208 22.29 21.48 12.28
CA SER A 208 23.03 21.12 13.48
C SER A 208 22.60 22.07 14.58
N ILE A 209 21.94 21.53 15.60
CA ILE A 209 21.50 22.27 16.78
C ILE A 209 22.28 21.73 17.96
N SER A 210 23.19 22.54 18.49
CA SER A 210 23.91 22.23 19.73
C SER A 210 23.14 22.86 20.88
N GLN A 211 22.22 22.09 21.47
CA GLN A 211 21.49 22.48 22.67
C GLN A 211 21.54 21.31 23.65
N GLU A 212 21.77 21.61 24.92
CA GLU A 212 21.82 20.61 25.98
C GLU A 212 20.55 19.74 26.02
N GLY A 213 20.76 18.42 26.11
CA GLY A 213 19.72 17.39 26.12
C GLY A 213 19.03 17.12 24.76
N LEU A 214 19.54 17.66 23.65
CA LEU A 214 19.20 17.15 22.32
C LEU A 214 20.24 16.15 21.86
N SER A 215 19.82 15.16 21.10
CA SER A 215 20.73 14.22 20.44
C SER A 215 21.54 14.92 19.35
N GLU A 216 22.66 14.30 18.94
CA GLU A 216 23.56 14.85 17.93
C GLU A 216 23.03 14.71 16.49
N VAL A 217 21.92 13.97 16.32
CA VAL A 217 21.30 13.67 15.03
C VAL A 217 20.11 14.59 14.76
N SER A 218 19.67 14.67 13.51
CA SER A 218 18.50 15.43 13.07
C SER A 218 17.39 14.49 12.58
N PRO A 219 16.64 13.84 13.49
CA PRO A 219 15.63 12.84 13.14
C PRO A 219 14.55 13.36 12.18
N ILE A 220 14.12 12.51 11.23
CA ILE A 220 13.07 12.82 10.26
C ILE A 220 11.89 11.86 10.45
N GLY A 221 10.78 12.39 10.95
CA GLY A 221 9.51 11.67 11.05
C GLY A 221 8.61 11.91 9.83
N MET A 222 8.11 10.84 9.22
CA MET A 222 7.22 10.92 8.07
C MET A 222 5.88 10.22 8.30
N TYR A 223 4.78 10.87 7.94
CA TYR A 223 3.48 10.21 7.75
C TYR A 223 3.12 10.34 6.27
N LEU A 224 3.16 9.24 5.53
CA LEU A 224 2.88 9.25 4.09
C LEU A 224 1.78 8.24 3.78
N GLU A 225 0.75 8.65 3.06
CA GLU A 225 -0.32 7.74 2.59
C GLU A 225 0.06 7.11 1.24
N SER A 226 0.87 7.82 0.45
CA SER A 226 1.44 7.37 -0.82
C SER A 226 2.90 7.83 -0.96
N ILE A 227 3.67 7.13 -1.80
CA ILE A 227 5.01 7.55 -2.23
C ILE A 227 4.92 7.79 -3.74
N SER A 228 5.40 8.94 -4.18
CA SER A 228 5.20 9.49 -5.52
C SER A 228 6.20 8.93 -6.52
N ASP A 229 7.47 8.80 -6.10
CA ASP A 229 8.56 8.20 -6.85
C ASP A 229 9.40 7.36 -5.88
N GLY A 230 9.17 6.04 -5.89
CA GLY A 230 9.79 5.09 -4.99
C GLY A 230 11.31 4.98 -5.17
N PRO A 231 11.85 4.82 -6.39
CA PRO A 231 13.29 4.79 -6.62
C PRO A 231 14.01 6.04 -6.07
N ASN A 232 13.48 7.24 -6.32
CA ASN A 232 14.09 8.46 -5.80
C ASN A 232 13.94 8.58 -4.27
N PHE A 233 12.80 8.17 -3.73
CA PHE A 233 12.57 8.11 -2.28
C PHE A 233 13.61 7.22 -1.59
N LEU A 234 13.88 6.03 -2.10
CA LEU A 234 14.86 5.10 -1.54
C LEU A 234 16.29 5.60 -1.67
N ARG A 235 16.63 6.22 -2.81
CA ARG A 235 17.94 6.86 -3.00
C ARG A 235 18.18 7.96 -1.96
N LEU A 236 17.22 8.87 -1.78
CA LEU A 236 17.33 9.98 -0.83
C LEU A 236 17.37 9.46 0.61
N THR A 237 16.38 8.66 1.01
CA THR A 237 16.31 8.12 2.37
C THR A 237 17.48 7.21 2.71
N GLY A 238 17.93 6.36 1.78
CA GLY A 238 19.10 5.50 1.97
C GLY A 238 20.44 6.24 2.09
N GLN A 239 20.53 7.46 1.55
CA GLN A 239 21.69 8.33 1.77
C GLN A 239 21.59 9.06 3.11
N MET A 240 20.42 9.61 3.42
CA MET A 240 20.18 10.39 4.62
C MET A 240 20.18 9.54 5.90
N SER A 241 19.61 8.34 5.86
CA SER A 241 19.51 7.40 6.99
C SER A 241 20.87 7.00 7.57
N LYS A 242 21.94 7.07 6.76
CA LYS A 242 23.32 6.85 7.19
C LYS A 242 23.81 7.88 8.19
N LYS A 243 23.20 9.06 8.25
CA LYS A 243 23.58 10.12 9.17
C LYS A 243 22.48 10.38 10.20
N ASP A 244 21.24 10.51 9.74
CA ASP A 244 20.11 10.94 10.53
C ASP A 244 19.00 9.87 10.50
N PRO A 245 18.41 9.48 11.64
CA PRO A 245 17.39 8.45 11.67
C PRO A 245 16.12 8.94 10.98
N ILE A 246 15.55 8.08 10.14
CA ILE A 246 14.31 8.34 9.43
C ILE A 246 13.29 7.29 9.86
N PHE A 247 12.11 7.73 10.27
CA PHE A 247 11.04 6.83 10.65
C PHE A 247 9.71 7.24 10.00
N ILE A 248 8.91 6.25 9.63
CA ILE A 248 7.72 6.45 8.78
C ILE A 248 6.51 5.68 9.29
N ILE A 249 5.35 6.33 9.29
CA ILE A 249 4.05 5.66 9.25
C ILE A 249 3.57 5.64 7.80
N LYS A 250 3.38 4.43 7.28
CA LYS A 250 2.74 4.19 5.98
C LYS A 250 1.51 3.29 6.18
N PRO A 251 0.30 3.86 6.26
CA PRO A 251 -0.93 3.09 6.41
C PRO A 251 -1.24 2.29 5.14
N GLY A 252 -2.21 1.37 5.24
CA GLY A 252 -2.65 0.54 4.10
C GLY A 252 -2.13 -0.89 4.05
N LYS A 253 -1.67 -1.45 5.18
CA LYS A 253 -1.10 -2.80 5.26
C LYS A 253 -2.03 -3.90 4.73
N THR A 254 -3.31 -3.79 5.05
CA THR A 254 -4.33 -4.77 4.66
C THR A 254 -5.00 -4.36 3.37
N LYS A 255 -5.55 -5.33 2.63
CA LYS A 255 -6.31 -5.07 1.40
C LYS A 255 -7.51 -4.14 1.66
N GLU A 256 -8.12 -4.24 2.84
CA GLU A 256 -9.25 -3.42 3.28
C GLU A 256 -8.80 -1.98 3.56
N ALA A 257 -7.69 -1.79 4.28
CA ALA A 257 -7.13 -0.48 4.55
C ALA A 257 -6.63 0.19 3.26
N ALA A 258 -5.97 -0.57 2.38
CA ALA A 258 -5.56 -0.14 1.04
C ALA A 258 -6.75 0.38 0.22
N LYS A 259 -7.88 -0.34 0.22
CA LYS A 259 -9.12 0.10 -0.45
C LYS A 259 -9.71 1.36 0.18
N ALA A 260 -9.75 1.45 1.50
CA ALA A 260 -10.26 2.63 2.20
C ALA A 260 -9.43 3.89 1.87
N MET A 261 -8.10 3.76 1.81
CA MET A 261 -7.21 4.85 1.43
C MET A 261 -7.33 5.22 -0.06
N GLN A 262 -7.54 4.25 -0.95
CA GLN A 262 -7.81 4.52 -2.37
C GLN A 262 -9.02 5.45 -2.53
N SER A 263 -10.09 5.22 -1.77
CA SER A 263 -11.27 6.09 -1.77
C SER A 263 -11.02 7.47 -1.14
N HIS A 264 -10.02 7.60 -0.27
CA HIS A 264 -9.68 8.85 0.42
C HIS A 264 -8.65 9.72 -0.31
N THR A 265 -7.76 9.12 -1.11
CA THR A 265 -6.58 9.79 -1.71
C THR A 265 -6.42 9.56 -3.22
N GLY A 266 -7.12 8.58 -3.77
CA GLY A 266 -6.97 8.15 -5.17
C GLY A 266 -5.64 7.46 -5.50
N ALA A 267 -4.77 7.16 -4.52
CA ALA A 267 -3.47 6.54 -4.75
C ALA A 267 -3.55 5.00 -4.82
N ILE A 268 -2.84 4.37 -5.76
CA ILE A 268 -2.74 2.91 -5.87
C ILE A 268 -1.95 2.37 -4.67
N ALA A 269 -2.47 1.33 -4.01
CA ALA A 269 -1.76 0.67 -2.92
C ALA A 269 -0.77 -0.37 -3.49
N GLY A 270 0.51 -0.23 -3.17
CA GLY A 270 1.54 -1.23 -3.44
C GLY A 270 1.43 -2.46 -2.51
N GLN A 271 2.27 -3.47 -2.74
CA GLN A 271 2.34 -4.64 -1.86
C GLN A 271 3.07 -4.29 -0.55
N ASP A 272 2.50 -4.67 0.60
CA ASP A 272 3.05 -4.30 1.90
C ASP A 272 4.40 -4.99 2.19
N GLU A 273 4.56 -6.23 1.72
CA GLU A 273 5.79 -6.99 1.86
C GLU A 273 6.95 -6.33 1.09
N VAL A 274 6.66 -5.77 -0.08
CA VAL A 274 7.64 -5.00 -0.86
C VAL A 274 8.01 -3.75 -0.08
N LEU A 275 7.03 -2.99 0.42
CA LEU A 275 7.27 -1.78 1.21
C LEU A 275 8.15 -2.07 2.45
N GLU A 276 7.90 -3.14 3.18
CA GLU A 276 8.72 -3.50 4.34
C GLU A 276 10.18 -3.75 3.94
N ALA A 277 10.40 -4.52 2.87
CA ALA A 277 11.74 -4.78 2.35
C ALA A 277 12.44 -3.49 1.89
N VAL A 278 11.72 -2.59 1.22
CA VAL A 278 12.32 -1.34 0.71
C VAL A 278 12.77 -0.42 1.83
N LEU A 279 11.95 -0.29 2.88
CA LEU A 279 12.25 0.59 4.01
C LEU A 279 13.44 0.07 4.80
N ASN A 280 13.47 -1.25 5.03
CA ASN A 280 14.62 -1.91 5.68
C ASN A 280 15.91 -1.71 4.87
N GLN A 281 15.88 -1.88 3.54
CA GLN A 281 17.03 -1.64 2.67
C GLN A 281 17.51 -0.18 2.73
N ALA A 282 16.59 0.78 2.77
CA ALA A 282 16.89 2.21 2.90
C ALA A 282 17.26 2.65 4.33
N GLY A 283 17.22 1.76 5.32
CA GLY A 283 17.47 2.10 6.72
C GLY A 283 16.41 3.03 7.33
N VAL A 284 15.19 2.98 6.79
CA VAL A 284 14.04 3.74 7.29
C VAL A 284 13.26 2.85 8.26
N ILE A 285 13.04 3.34 9.48
CA ILE A 285 12.33 2.61 10.52
C ILE A 285 10.82 2.74 10.27
N ARG A 286 10.13 1.62 10.02
CA ARG A 286 8.68 1.63 9.88
C ARG A 286 7.99 1.56 11.25
N CYS A 287 7.24 2.60 11.59
CA CYS A 287 6.38 2.63 12.77
C CYS A 287 5.10 1.84 12.50
N GLN A 288 4.73 0.94 13.42
CA GLN A 288 3.54 0.12 13.28
C GLN A 288 2.29 0.87 13.74
N THR A 289 2.44 1.73 14.75
CA THR A 289 1.39 2.55 15.34
C THR A 289 1.78 4.03 15.41
N LEU A 290 0.80 4.91 15.67
CA LEU A 290 1.08 6.30 16.03
C LEU A 290 1.91 6.40 17.30
N GLU A 291 1.67 5.50 18.26
CA GLU A 291 2.41 5.46 19.51
C GLU A 291 3.91 5.18 19.27
N ASP A 292 4.27 4.28 18.35
CA ASP A 292 5.67 4.01 18.01
C ASP A 292 6.34 5.24 17.40
N PHE A 293 5.63 5.92 16.49
CA PHE A 293 6.13 7.12 15.83
C PHE A 293 6.40 8.25 16.83
N PHE A 294 5.52 8.38 17.80
CA PHE A 294 5.64 9.30 18.90
C PHE A 294 6.82 8.99 19.82
N ASP A 295 6.96 7.73 20.21
CA ASP A 295 8.06 7.24 21.02
C ASP A 295 9.41 7.49 20.35
N LEU A 296 9.53 7.15 19.06
CA LEU A 296 10.76 7.37 18.29
C LEU A 296 11.04 8.86 18.07
N SER A 297 10.00 9.68 17.88
CA SER A 297 10.17 11.14 17.81
C SER A 297 10.82 11.67 19.08
N ARG A 298 10.33 11.27 20.26
CA ARG A 298 10.88 11.68 21.55
C ARG A 298 12.29 11.11 21.78
N ALA A 299 12.46 9.82 21.55
CA ALA A 299 13.70 9.11 21.80
C ALA A 299 14.85 9.64 20.96
N PHE A 300 14.68 9.72 19.63
CA PHE A 300 15.73 10.25 18.75
C PHE A 300 15.93 11.76 18.87
N ALA A 301 14.93 12.54 19.30
CA ALA A 301 15.12 13.97 19.51
C ALA A 301 16.07 14.24 20.68
N TRP A 302 15.92 13.49 21.77
CA TRP A 302 16.53 13.82 23.03
C TRP A 302 17.75 12.96 23.39
N GLU A 303 17.77 11.70 22.95
CA GLU A 303 18.84 10.76 23.30
C GLU A 303 19.62 10.28 22.08
N ASN A 304 20.91 10.03 22.30
CA ASN A 304 21.76 9.39 21.31
C ASN A 304 21.47 7.89 21.26
N ALA A 305 21.63 7.28 20.08
CA ALA A 305 21.52 5.83 19.96
C ALA A 305 22.61 5.12 20.80
N PRO A 306 22.28 3.99 21.45
CA PRO A 306 23.27 3.22 22.19
C PRO A 306 24.37 2.72 21.25
N GLN A 307 25.61 2.66 21.73
CA GLN A 307 26.76 2.23 20.92
C GLN A 307 26.89 0.69 20.83
N GLY A 308 26.05 -0.04 21.57
CA GLY A 308 26.01 -1.50 21.57
C GLY A 308 24.67 -2.01 22.11
N PRO A 309 24.41 -3.32 22.04
CA PRO A 309 23.13 -3.90 22.44
C PRO A 309 22.95 -4.01 23.97
N GLN A 310 23.98 -3.71 24.77
CA GLN A 310 23.96 -3.99 26.21
C GLN A 310 23.13 -2.96 27.01
N VAL A 311 21.99 -3.40 27.55
CA VAL A 311 21.06 -2.61 28.35
C VAL A 311 21.14 -3.01 29.83
N ALA A 312 21.23 -2.01 30.71
CA ALA A 312 21.07 -2.18 32.15
C ALA A 312 19.66 -1.75 32.56
N ILE A 313 19.02 -2.48 33.46
CA ILE A 313 17.70 -2.14 33.99
C ILE A 313 17.82 -1.91 35.50
N ILE A 314 17.18 -0.84 35.99
CA ILE A 314 16.94 -0.60 37.43
C ILE A 314 15.43 -0.58 37.65
N SER A 315 14.93 -1.34 38.61
CA SER A 315 13.50 -1.36 38.95
C SER A 315 13.28 -1.43 40.46
N ASN A 316 12.24 -0.78 40.97
CA ASN A 316 11.74 -1.02 42.34
C ASN A 316 10.65 -2.11 42.41
N ALA A 317 10.34 -2.76 41.28
CA ALA A 317 9.30 -3.77 41.20
C ALA A 317 9.74 -4.96 40.33
N GLY A 318 9.71 -6.16 40.90
CA GLY A 318 10.14 -7.39 40.22
C GLY A 318 9.29 -7.76 38.99
N GLY A 319 7.97 -7.60 39.05
CA GLY A 319 7.08 -7.94 37.93
C GLY A 319 7.42 -7.19 36.63
N PRO A 320 7.39 -5.84 36.63
CA PRO A 320 7.84 -5.04 35.49
C PRO A 320 9.28 -5.34 35.05
N ALA A 321 10.18 -5.66 35.98
CA ALA A 321 11.57 -6.00 35.66
C ALA A 321 11.68 -7.29 34.83
N VAL A 322 10.90 -8.32 35.15
CA VAL A 322 10.88 -9.58 34.39
C VAL A 322 10.35 -9.36 32.97
N ILE A 323 9.23 -8.66 32.82
CA ILE A 323 8.65 -8.37 31.51
C ILE A 323 9.62 -7.55 30.64
N SER A 324 10.38 -6.66 31.27
CA SER A 324 11.42 -5.87 30.62
C SER A 324 12.60 -6.73 30.16
N ALA A 325 12.98 -7.76 30.92
CA ALA A 325 14.03 -8.69 30.52
C ALA A 325 13.62 -9.45 29.25
N ASP A 326 12.37 -9.90 29.14
CA ASP A 326 11.84 -10.55 27.94
C ASP A 326 11.89 -9.59 26.74
N ALA A 327 11.38 -8.36 26.91
CA ALA A 327 11.37 -7.34 25.86
C ALA A 327 12.79 -6.98 25.36
N VAL A 328 13.81 -6.97 26.22
CA VAL A 328 15.21 -6.73 25.80
C VAL A 328 15.65 -7.79 24.79
N ILE A 329 15.37 -9.06 25.07
CA ILE A 329 15.77 -10.16 24.19
C ILE A 329 14.95 -10.16 22.90
N GLU A 330 13.64 -9.90 22.97
CA GLU A 330 12.75 -9.84 21.80
C GLU A 330 13.14 -8.73 20.82
N GLU A 331 13.64 -7.59 21.31
CA GLU A 331 14.13 -6.48 20.49
C GLU A 331 15.57 -6.67 19.97
N GLY A 332 16.18 -7.83 20.23
CA GLY A 332 17.55 -8.15 19.79
C GLY A 332 18.64 -7.40 20.55
N LEU A 333 18.36 -6.98 21.78
CA LEU A 333 19.29 -6.37 22.73
C LEU A 333 19.82 -7.43 23.71
N GLU A 334 20.77 -7.03 24.56
CA GLU A 334 21.42 -7.90 25.53
C GLU A 334 21.32 -7.31 26.94
N LEU A 335 21.01 -8.11 27.95
CA LEU A 335 21.15 -7.66 29.34
C LEU A 335 22.64 -7.59 29.70
N VAL A 336 23.07 -6.45 30.23
CA VAL A 336 24.43 -6.25 30.76
C VAL A 336 24.77 -7.34 31.78
N GLN A 337 25.94 -7.95 31.61
CA GLN A 337 26.58 -8.78 32.64
C GLN A 337 27.53 -7.92 33.47
N PHE A 338 27.09 -7.48 34.66
CA PHE A 338 27.93 -6.66 35.54
C PHE A 338 29.20 -7.39 36.00
N ASP A 339 30.33 -6.69 35.98
CA ASP A 339 31.60 -7.19 36.49
C ASP A 339 31.60 -7.27 38.04
N SER A 340 32.63 -7.90 38.60
CA SER A 340 32.75 -8.04 40.06
C SER A 340 32.81 -6.70 40.79
N PRO A 341 33.59 -5.69 40.35
CA PRO A 341 33.59 -4.36 40.97
C PRO A 341 32.22 -3.69 41.02
N THR A 342 31.46 -3.74 39.92
CA THR A 342 30.11 -3.15 39.85
C THR A 342 29.17 -3.85 40.84
N LYS A 343 29.21 -5.20 40.88
CA LYS A 343 28.40 -6.00 41.83
C LYS A 343 28.76 -5.70 43.28
N GLU A 344 30.05 -5.56 43.60
CA GLU A 344 30.52 -5.22 44.94
C GLU A 344 30.05 -3.84 45.38
N HIS A 345 30.17 -2.82 44.52
CA HIS A 345 29.67 -1.48 44.83
C HIS A 345 28.15 -1.46 45.00
N LEU A 346 27.39 -2.15 44.14
CA LEU A 346 25.94 -2.29 44.28
C LEU A 346 25.56 -2.98 45.61
N ALA A 347 26.27 -4.05 45.99
CA ALA A 347 26.02 -4.77 47.23
C ALA A 347 26.30 -3.94 48.50
N GLN A 348 27.20 -2.96 48.44
CA GLN A 348 27.48 -2.05 49.57
C GLN A 348 26.37 -1.04 49.81
N ILE A 349 25.66 -0.61 48.76
CA ILE A 349 24.63 0.44 48.86
C ILE A 349 23.20 -0.11 48.90
N LEU A 350 22.96 -1.30 48.35
CA LEU A 350 21.63 -1.90 48.24
C LEU A 350 21.34 -2.81 49.44
N PRO A 351 20.09 -2.85 49.94
CA PRO A 351 19.69 -3.80 50.97
C PRO A 351 19.97 -5.25 50.57
N ARG A 352 20.28 -6.13 51.52
CA ARG A 352 20.58 -7.56 51.27
C ARG A 352 19.47 -8.32 50.53
N ALA A 353 18.22 -7.86 50.62
CA ALA A 353 17.08 -8.46 49.94
C ALA A 353 16.97 -8.05 48.45
N SER A 354 17.76 -7.08 48.01
CA SER A 354 17.83 -6.60 46.62
C SER A 354 18.50 -7.62 45.71
N THR A 355 18.23 -7.54 44.41
CA THR A 355 19.03 -8.25 43.40
C THR A 355 20.04 -7.29 42.79
N ILE A 356 21.31 -7.69 42.78
CA ILE A 356 22.43 -6.93 42.17
C ILE A 356 22.77 -7.45 40.76
N LEU A 357 22.01 -8.43 40.27
CA LEU A 357 22.05 -8.90 38.89
C LEU A 357 21.21 -7.96 38.02
N ASN A 358 21.26 -8.12 36.70
CA ASN A 358 20.44 -7.35 35.79
C ASN A 358 19.15 -8.15 35.48
N PRO A 359 17.94 -7.60 35.68
CA PRO A 359 17.61 -6.27 36.21
C PRO A 359 17.96 -6.04 37.68
N VAL A 360 18.50 -4.86 38.02
CA VAL A 360 18.82 -4.47 39.41
C VAL A 360 17.53 -4.11 40.14
N ASP A 361 17.21 -4.86 41.19
CA ASP A 361 15.99 -4.65 42.00
C ASP A 361 16.33 -3.81 43.23
N VAL A 362 15.90 -2.56 43.23
CA VAL A 362 16.12 -1.62 44.34
C VAL A 362 15.05 -1.74 45.44
N LEU A 363 14.12 -2.70 45.35
CA LEU A 363 12.99 -2.95 46.25
C LEU A 363 11.90 -1.87 46.23
N GLY A 364 10.66 -2.26 46.54
CA GLY A 364 9.48 -1.39 46.46
C GLY A 364 9.51 -0.16 47.38
N ASP A 365 10.21 -0.24 48.51
CA ASP A 365 10.38 0.87 49.47
C ASP A 365 11.45 1.89 49.04
N ALA A 366 12.05 1.74 47.85
CA ALA A 366 13.12 2.61 47.36
C ALA A 366 12.72 4.09 47.35
N LEU A 367 13.54 4.89 48.02
CA LEU A 367 13.55 6.36 47.92
C LEU A 367 14.44 6.81 46.75
N ALA A 368 14.38 8.09 46.39
CA ALA A 368 15.08 8.63 45.23
C ALA A 368 16.61 8.46 45.28
N GLN A 369 17.19 8.48 46.47
CA GLN A 369 18.64 8.27 46.66
C GLN A 369 19.08 6.87 46.23
N ARG A 370 18.27 5.83 46.51
CA ARG A 370 18.63 4.44 46.18
C ARG A 370 18.68 4.22 44.66
N PHE A 371 17.71 4.78 43.93
CA PHE A 371 17.74 4.81 42.46
C PHE A 371 18.97 5.54 41.93
N ALA A 372 19.25 6.75 42.47
CA ALA A 372 20.36 7.57 42.01
C ALA A 372 21.73 6.89 42.21
N GLN A 373 21.95 6.27 43.38
CA GLN A 373 23.20 5.59 43.68
C GLN A 373 23.40 4.36 42.79
N ALA A 374 22.35 3.56 42.56
CA ALA A 374 22.43 2.42 41.65
C ALA A 374 22.68 2.86 40.19
N ALA A 375 21.97 3.89 39.73
CA ALA A 375 22.15 4.47 38.41
C ALA A 375 23.56 5.03 38.22
N GLU A 376 24.08 5.76 39.20
CA GLU A 376 25.43 6.33 39.14
C GLU A 376 26.52 5.26 39.01
N ILE A 377 26.43 4.17 39.77
CA ILE A 377 27.38 3.04 39.68
C ILE A 377 27.35 2.43 38.27
N ILE A 378 26.15 2.18 37.72
CA ILE A 378 26.00 1.59 36.38
C ILE A 378 26.52 2.54 35.30
N LEU A 379 26.22 3.85 35.40
CA LEU A 379 26.62 4.86 34.42
C LEU A 379 28.13 5.14 34.43
N GLN A 380 28.82 4.94 35.56
CA GLN A 380 30.28 5.01 35.64
C GLN A 380 30.96 3.89 34.86
N GLY A 381 30.38 2.68 34.85
CA GLY A 381 30.92 1.53 34.14
C GLY A 381 30.73 1.61 32.62
N ASN A 382 31.65 1.03 31.84
CA ASN A 382 31.55 1.01 30.37
C ASN A 382 30.77 -0.19 29.82
N GLN A 383 30.20 -1.02 30.70
CA GLN A 383 29.51 -2.26 30.32
C GLN A 383 28.10 -2.00 29.76
N SER A 384 27.44 -0.92 30.22
CA SER A 384 26.08 -0.54 29.79
C SER A 384 26.14 0.54 28.71
N GLN A 385 25.40 0.31 27.63
CA GLN A 385 25.26 1.22 26.49
C GLN A 385 23.95 2.02 26.54
N ALA A 386 22.96 1.54 27.30
CA ALA A 386 21.77 2.27 27.69
C ALA A 386 21.28 1.82 29.07
N LEU A 387 20.73 2.76 29.84
CA LEU A 387 20.11 2.51 31.14
C LEU A 387 18.59 2.70 31.04
N VAL A 388 17.81 1.68 31.40
CA VAL A 388 16.36 1.76 31.54
C VAL A 388 15.98 1.78 33.02
N VAL A 389 15.30 2.83 33.46
CA VAL A 389 14.83 2.97 34.86
C VAL A 389 13.32 2.80 34.93
N ILE A 390 12.89 1.78 35.66
CA ILE A 390 11.49 1.43 35.84
C ILE A 390 11.08 1.82 37.26
N LEU A 391 9.98 2.55 37.38
CA LEU A 391 9.45 2.98 38.66
C LEU A 391 7.96 2.68 38.72
N THR A 392 7.54 2.06 39.83
CA THR A 392 6.14 1.95 40.22
C THR A 392 5.87 2.78 41.47
N PRO A 393 4.73 3.51 41.56
CA PRO A 393 4.46 4.42 42.65
C PRO A 393 4.03 3.66 43.92
N GLN A 394 4.88 3.62 44.95
CA GLN A 394 4.49 3.23 46.32
C GLN A 394 4.23 4.48 47.18
N LEU A 395 3.65 4.33 48.37
CA LEU A 395 3.30 5.48 49.24
C LEU A 395 4.51 6.35 49.59
N MET A 396 5.68 5.75 49.79
CA MET A 396 6.93 6.43 50.15
C MET A 396 7.78 6.86 48.94
N THR A 397 7.45 6.44 47.72
CA THR A 397 8.28 6.69 46.54
C THR A 397 8.33 8.18 46.20
N GLN A 398 9.54 8.74 46.14
CA GLN A 398 9.78 10.16 45.85
C GLN A 398 9.94 10.41 44.34
N ILE A 399 8.85 10.25 43.59
CA ILE A 399 8.86 10.19 42.12
C ILE A 399 9.54 11.40 41.47
N GLY A 400 9.13 12.62 41.86
CA GLY A 400 9.73 13.85 41.32
C GLY A 400 11.21 14.02 41.68
N GLN A 401 11.64 13.57 42.87
CA GLN A 401 13.05 13.62 43.25
C GLN A 401 13.88 12.57 42.49
N THR A 402 13.32 11.37 42.26
CA THR A 402 13.96 10.35 41.44
C THR A 402 14.20 10.86 40.02
N ALA A 403 13.19 11.44 39.37
CA ALA A 403 13.31 12.05 38.05
C ALA A 403 14.41 13.12 37.98
N GLN A 404 14.45 14.02 38.98
CA GLN A 404 15.46 15.08 39.05
C GLN A 404 16.89 14.53 39.22
N ASN A 405 17.06 13.51 40.06
CA ASN A 405 18.35 12.85 40.27
C ASN A 405 18.83 12.18 38.96
N LEU A 406 17.93 11.50 38.24
CA LEU A 406 18.24 10.90 36.94
C LEU A 406 18.60 11.97 35.90
N GLY A 407 17.90 13.09 35.87
CA GLY A 407 18.22 14.26 35.05
C GLY A 407 19.65 14.77 35.26
N THR A 408 20.02 14.95 36.54
CA THR A 408 21.37 15.37 36.93
C THR A 408 22.44 14.35 36.51
N LEU A 409 22.13 13.05 36.61
CA LEU A 409 23.05 11.98 36.19
C LEU A 409 23.19 11.91 34.67
N SER A 410 22.11 12.13 33.91
CA SER A 410 22.14 12.19 32.44
C SER A 410 23.10 13.28 31.97
N GLN A 411 22.97 14.50 32.52
CA GLN A 411 23.87 15.62 32.22
C GLN A 411 25.33 15.37 32.64
N LYS A 412 25.57 14.56 33.66
CA LYS A 412 26.92 14.24 34.16
C LYS A 412 27.63 13.19 33.31
N TYR A 413 26.93 12.13 32.90
CA TYR A 413 27.54 10.96 32.26
C TYR A 413 27.32 10.88 30.75
N HIS A 414 26.33 11.60 30.20
CA HIS A 414 26.00 11.63 28.77
C HIS A 414 25.84 10.23 28.12
N LYS A 415 25.32 9.27 28.90
CA LYS A 415 24.92 7.95 28.40
C LYS A 415 23.40 7.89 28.26
N PRO A 416 22.86 7.18 27.26
CA PRO A 416 21.42 7.13 27.03
C PRO A 416 20.63 6.60 28.24
N ILE A 417 19.70 7.40 28.76
CA ILE A 417 18.81 7.01 29.84
C ILE A 417 17.36 7.02 29.34
N PHE A 418 16.63 5.94 29.56
CA PHE A 418 15.21 5.80 29.25
C PHE A 418 14.46 5.47 30.53
N CYS A 419 13.26 6.02 30.71
CA CYS A 419 12.48 5.83 31.92
C CYS A 419 11.10 5.25 31.62
N SER A 420 10.63 4.34 32.47
CA SER A 420 9.22 3.91 32.47
C SER A 420 8.63 4.05 33.86
N PHE A 421 7.96 5.17 34.10
CA PHE A 421 7.28 5.44 35.38
C PHE A 421 5.83 4.97 35.25
N ILE A 422 5.57 3.74 35.67
CA ILE A 422 4.29 3.05 35.46
C ILE A 422 3.24 3.61 36.42
N GLY A 423 2.27 4.37 35.92
CA GLY A 423 1.21 4.93 36.74
C GLY A 423 0.29 5.92 36.01
N GLY A 424 -0.53 6.62 36.78
CA GLY A 424 -1.40 7.71 36.29
C GLY A 424 -1.03 9.05 36.94
N SER A 425 -1.98 9.73 37.59
CA SER A 425 -1.77 11.07 38.15
C SER A 425 -0.56 11.21 39.09
N ARG A 426 -0.20 10.17 39.84
CA ARG A 426 0.95 10.20 40.77
C ARG A 426 2.31 10.29 40.08
N ILE A 427 2.44 9.82 38.84
CA ILE A 427 3.72 9.84 38.12
C ILE A 427 3.93 11.13 37.30
N ALA A 428 2.89 11.95 37.13
CA ALA A 428 2.90 13.11 36.25
C ALA A 428 3.99 14.15 36.61
N GLU A 429 4.24 14.36 37.91
CA GLU A 429 5.34 15.22 38.36
C GLU A 429 6.71 14.68 37.92
N GLY A 430 6.89 13.35 37.99
CA GLY A 430 8.12 12.70 37.53
C GLY A 430 8.30 12.84 36.02
N GLU A 431 7.25 12.56 35.24
CA GLU A 431 7.28 12.72 33.79
C GLU A 431 7.59 14.16 33.36
N GLN A 432 6.97 15.16 34.01
CA GLN A 432 7.25 16.56 33.72
C GLN A 432 8.72 16.89 33.96
N LYS A 433 9.29 16.48 35.10
CA LYS A 433 10.71 16.68 35.40
C LYS A 433 11.61 15.94 34.41
N LEU A 434 11.28 14.72 34.02
CA LEU A 434 12.04 13.99 33.00
C LEU A 434 12.03 14.76 31.66
N ASN A 435 10.89 15.33 31.25
CA ASN A 435 10.81 16.16 30.04
C ASN A 435 11.64 17.45 30.13
N GLU A 436 11.73 18.09 31.31
CA GLU A 436 12.59 19.26 31.55
C GLU A 436 14.07 18.93 31.32
N TYR A 437 14.50 17.72 31.71
CA TYR A 437 15.84 17.19 31.44
C TYR A 437 15.96 16.48 30.09
N LYS A 438 14.87 16.44 29.29
CA LYS A 438 14.79 15.73 28.01
C LYS A 438 15.16 14.24 28.12
N ILE A 439 14.72 13.57 29.18
CA ILE A 439 14.86 12.11 29.31
C ILE A 439 13.58 11.46 28.75
N PRO A 440 13.66 10.60 27.73
CA PRO A 440 12.51 9.89 27.20
C PRO A 440 11.83 9.03 28.27
N SER A 441 10.58 9.38 28.57
CA SER A 441 9.72 8.65 29.52
C SER A 441 8.59 7.91 28.78
N PHE A 442 8.27 6.70 29.24
CA PHE A 442 7.27 5.82 28.62
C PHE A 442 6.29 5.30 29.67
N ARG A 443 5.06 5.02 29.24
CA ARG A 443 4.03 4.48 30.13
C ARG A 443 4.29 3.03 30.54
N PHE A 444 4.89 2.26 29.63
CA PHE A 444 5.16 0.85 29.78
C PHE A 444 6.62 0.56 29.39
N PRO A 445 7.32 -0.32 30.12
CA PRO A 445 8.75 -0.51 29.94
C PRO A 445 9.13 -1.19 28.62
N GLU A 446 8.28 -2.07 28.09
CA GLU A 446 8.44 -2.73 26.80
C GLU A 446 8.53 -1.70 25.67
N ARG A 447 7.79 -0.57 25.80
CA ARG A 447 7.84 0.53 24.82
C ARG A 447 9.15 1.30 24.88
N ALA A 448 9.67 1.53 26.10
CA ALA A 448 11.00 2.12 26.28
C ALA A 448 12.07 1.24 25.62
N ILE A 449 11.97 -0.08 25.81
CA ILE A 449 12.92 -1.05 25.25
C ILE A 449 12.79 -1.16 23.74
N ALA A 450 11.58 -1.14 23.19
CA ALA A 450 11.34 -1.09 21.74
C ALA A 450 11.96 0.16 21.10
N ALA A 451 11.89 1.31 21.76
CA ALA A 451 12.57 2.52 21.31
C ALA A 451 14.10 2.35 21.32
N VAL A 452 14.68 1.81 22.41
CA VAL A 452 16.12 1.48 22.48
C VAL A 452 16.53 0.52 21.37
N GLY A 453 15.73 -0.53 21.13
CA GLY A 453 15.96 -1.54 20.10
C GLY A 453 15.95 -0.94 18.70
N ALA A 454 15.00 -0.07 18.40
CA ALA A 454 14.94 0.66 17.13
C ALA A 454 16.15 1.59 16.93
N MET A 455 16.55 2.34 17.96
CA MET A 455 17.74 3.20 17.93
C MET A 455 19.02 2.39 17.72
N TRP A 456 19.16 1.25 18.40
CA TRP A 456 20.28 0.34 18.21
C TRP A 456 20.32 -0.25 16.80
N ARG A 457 19.20 -0.76 16.28
CA ARG A 457 19.11 -1.32 14.92
C ARG A 457 19.56 -0.31 13.87
N TRP A 458 19.11 0.94 13.99
CA TRP A 458 19.58 2.03 13.13
C TRP A 458 21.10 2.26 13.24
N LYS A 459 21.63 2.33 14.47
CA LYS A 459 23.07 2.53 14.71
C LYS A 459 23.94 1.40 14.16
N LYS A 460 23.49 0.15 14.34
CA LYS A 460 24.12 -1.05 13.81
C LYS A 460 24.15 -1.01 12.28
N GLN A 461 23.01 -0.72 11.65
CA GLN A 461 22.90 -0.62 10.19
C GLN A 461 23.78 0.50 9.61
N GLN A 462 23.84 1.66 10.27
CA GLN A 462 24.75 2.75 9.91
C GLN A 462 26.22 2.29 9.87
N THR A 463 26.62 1.41 10.78
CA THR A 463 28.00 0.91 10.88
C THR A 463 28.28 -0.11 9.77
N GLU A 464 27.40 -1.09 9.59
CA GLU A 464 27.51 -2.13 8.56
C GLU A 464 27.51 -1.56 7.12
N GLN A 465 26.71 -0.53 6.86
CA GLN A 465 26.65 0.11 5.52
C GLN A 465 27.89 0.94 5.16
N LYS A 466 28.72 1.35 6.13
CA LYS A 466 29.97 2.08 5.83
C LYS A 466 31.07 1.16 5.30
N GLU A 467 30.97 -0.15 5.56
CA GLU A 467 31.99 -1.14 5.19
C GLU A 467 31.73 -1.79 3.82
N GLY A 468 30.50 -1.70 3.30
CA GLY A 468 30.12 -2.25 1.99
C GLY A 468 30.43 -1.31 0.83
N SER A 469 31.44 -1.64 0.02
CA SER A 469 31.65 -1.04 -1.30
C SER A 469 30.85 -1.81 -2.36
N LEU A 470 30.01 -1.11 -3.12
CA LEU A 470 29.30 -1.67 -4.28
C LEU A 470 30.34 -2.14 -5.31
N THR A 471 30.54 -3.45 -5.41
CA THR A 471 31.36 -4.02 -6.47
C THR A 471 30.52 -4.12 -7.73
N THR A 472 30.83 -3.26 -8.70
CA THR A 472 30.24 -3.35 -10.04
C THR A 472 30.69 -4.66 -10.67
N THR A 473 29.77 -5.61 -10.85
CA THR A 473 30.05 -6.82 -11.60
C THR A 473 29.65 -6.60 -13.07
N GLU A 474 30.37 -7.21 -14.00
CA GLU A 474 30.22 -6.94 -15.44
C GLU A 474 28.85 -7.33 -16.01
N VAL A 475 28.42 -6.57 -17.01
CA VAL A 475 27.23 -6.80 -17.82
C VAL A 475 27.33 -8.18 -18.53
N PRO A 476 26.25 -8.97 -18.64
CA PRO A 476 26.30 -10.27 -19.31
C PRO A 476 26.86 -10.18 -20.75
N SER A 477 27.83 -11.03 -21.09
CA SER A 477 28.57 -10.97 -22.35
C SER A 477 27.75 -11.27 -23.62
N LYS A 478 26.52 -11.79 -23.47
CA LYS A 478 25.62 -12.21 -24.56
C LYS A 478 24.31 -11.43 -24.64
N ILE A 479 24.23 -10.21 -24.11
CA ILE A 479 22.99 -9.40 -24.11
C ILE A 479 22.36 -9.29 -25.51
N SER A 480 23.15 -9.01 -26.55
CA SER A 480 22.62 -8.85 -27.91
C SER A 480 21.89 -10.08 -28.45
N ALA A 481 22.25 -11.27 -27.96
CA ALA A 481 21.55 -12.51 -28.31
C ALA A 481 20.24 -12.67 -27.51
N ILE A 482 20.20 -12.17 -26.27
CA ILE A 482 19.00 -12.14 -25.43
C ILE A 482 17.99 -11.13 -25.99
N GLU A 483 18.44 -9.93 -26.34
CA GLU A 483 17.61 -8.88 -26.96
C GLU A 483 16.91 -9.39 -28.23
N LYS A 484 17.61 -10.17 -29.07
CA LYS A 484 17.01 -10.79 -30.26
C LYS A 484 15.87 -11.77 -29.93
N ILE A 485 15.99 -12.54 -28.85
CA ILE A 485 14.92 -13.46 -28.42
C ILE A 485 13.69 -12.66 -28.01
N ILE A 486 13.89 -11.60 -27.22
CA ILE A 486 12.83 -10.72 -26.74
C ILE A 486 12.15 -10.02 -27.93
N GLN A 487 12.94 -9.43 -28.84
CA GLN A 487 12.44 -8.71 -30.00
C GLN A 487 11.61 -9.62 -30.92
N ASN A 488 12.10 -10.83 -31.22
CA ASN A 488 11.34 -11.81 -32.02
C ASN A 488 10.02 -12.18 -31.34
N ALA A 489 9.99 -12.30 -30.01
CA ALA A 489 8.76 -12.61 -29.29
C ALA A 489 7.75 -11.45 -29.33
N LEU A 490 8.23 -10.22 -29.16
CA LEU A 490 7.40 -9.01 -29.30
C LEU A 490 6.84 -8.85 -30.72
N GLU A 491 7.63 -9.10 -31.75
CA GLU A 491 7.19 -9.06 -33.15
C GLU A 491 6.10 -10.10 -33.44
N ASN A 492 6.13 -11.23 -32.74
CA ASN A 492 5.09 -12.27 -32.80
C ASN A 492 3.91 -12.02 -31.84
N ASN A 493 3.79 -10.82 -31.25
CA ASN A 493 2.77 -10.43 -30.27
C ASN A 493 2.67 -11.39 -29.06
N GLN A 494 3.77 -12.05 -28.69
CA GLN A 494 3.81 -12.92 -27.52
C GLN A 494 3.82 -12.07 -26.23
N LYS A 495 2.93 -12.39 -25.29
CA LYS A 495 2.93 -11.78 -23.94
C LYS A 495 3.89 -12.47 -22.98
N THR A 496 4.19 -13.73 -23.25
CA THR A 496 5.06 -14.59 -22.44
C THR A 496 5.93 -15.39 -23.38
N LEU A 497 7.20 -15.56 -23.05
CA LEU A 497 8.06 -16.50 -23.75
C LEU A 497 7.58 -17.93 -23.48
N ASP A 498 7.70 -18.81 -24.47
CA ASP A 498 7.54 -20.24 -24.23
C ASP A 498 8.72 -20.81 -23.43
N ASN A 499 8.63 -22.08 -23.04
CA ASN A 499 9.66 -22.72 -22.23
C ASN A 499 11.03 -22.81 -22.93
N LEU A 500 11.07 -23.05 -24.24
CA LEU A 500 12.33 -23.18 -24.96
C LEU A 500 13.00 -21.82 -25.13
N GLN A 501 12.22 -20.79 -25.48
CA GLN A 501 12.67 -19.39 -25.53
C GLN A 501 13.19 -18.93 -24.15
N SER A 502 12.45 -19.25 -23.08
CA SER A 502 12.85 -18.92 -21.71
C SER A 502 14.13 -19.64 -21.30
N ASN A 503 14.25 -20.94 -21.60
CA ASN A 503 15.48 -21.71 -21.34
C ASN A 503 16.67 -21.15 -22.14
N ASP A 504 16.46 -20.81 -23.40
CA ASP A 504 17.51 -20.28 -24.27
C ASP A 504 18.02 -18.92 -23.76
N LEU A 505 17.09 -18.04 -23.33
CA LEU A 505 17.41 -16.77 -22.70
C LEU A 505 18.23 -16.95 -21.41
N ILE A 506 17.76 -17.81 -20.49
CA ILE A 506 18.44 -18.07 -19.20
C ILE A 506 19.80 -18.75 -19.41
N SER A 507 19.92 -19.66 -20.37
CA SER A 507 21.21 -20.29 -20.71
C SER A 507 22.22 -19.29 -21.27
N LYS A 508 21.77 -18.31 -22.08
CA LYS A 508 22.60 -17.22 -22.60
C LYS A 508 23.03 -16.23 -21.53
N LEU A 509 22.27 -16.13 -20.44
CA LEU A 509 22.64 -15.38 -19.24
C LEU A 509 23.79 -16.07 -18.46
N GLY A 510 24.08 -17.33 -18.75
CA GLY A 510 25.15 -18.12 -18.11
C GLY A 510 24.64 -19.10 -17.05
N ILE A 511 23.31 -19.23 -16.91
CA ILE A 511 22.67 -20.09 -15.92
C ILE A 511 22.30 -21.42 -16.61
N PRO A 512 22.83 -22.58 -16.16
CA PRO A 512 22.55 -23.86 -16.79
C PRO A 512 21.06 -24.23 -16.72
N THR A 513 20.49 -24.59 -17.86
CA THR A 513 19.16 -25.21 -17.97
C THR A 513 19.30 -26.70 -18.28
N PRO A 514 18.46 -27.59 -17.74
CA PRO A 514 18.51 -29.01 -18.07
C PRO A 514 18.32 -29.24 -19.59
N PRO A 515 18.96 -30.25 -20.19
CA PRO A 515 18.68 -30.66 -21.55
C PRO A 515 17.17 -30.84 -21.75
N THR A 516 16.63 -30.21 -22.79
CA THR A 516 15.18 -30.12 -23.02
C THR A 516 14.89 -30.21 -24.51
N LEU A 517 13.86 -30.99 -24.88
CA LEU A 517 13.37 -31.14 -26.24
C LEU A 517 11.85 -30.95 -26.26
N GLU A 518 11.35 -30.18 -27.22
CA GLU A 518 9.95 -30.20 -27.61
C GLU A 518 9.73 -31.36 -28.57
N ALA A 519 9.08 -32.42 -28.10
CA ALA A 519 8.92 -33.65 -28.86
C ALA A 519 7.65 -33.56 -29.71
N ALA A 520 7.79 -33.71 -31.03
CA ALA A 520 6.63 -33.75 -31.93
C ALA A 520 5.83 -35.05 -31.79
N ASP A 521 6.50 -36.14 -31.39
CA ASP A 521 5.92 -37.45 -31.21
C ASP A 521 6.66 -38.26 -30.12
N LEU A 522 6.07 -39.40 -29.78
CA LEU A 522 6.58 -40.32 -28.76
C LEU A 522 7.94 -40.95 -29.15
N ASN A 523 8.25 -41.10 -30.44
CA ASN A 523 9.52 -41.67 -30.86
C ASN A 523 10.67 -40.68 -30.61
N GLN A 524 10.47 -39.40 -30.94
CA GLN A 524 11.42 -38.35 -30.58
C GLN A 524 11.66 -38.27 -29.07
N ALA A 525 10.59 -38.42 -28.27
CA ALA A 525 10.72 -38.46 -26.81
C ALA A 525 11.55 -39.67 -26.34
N LYS A 526 11.37 -40.85 -26.94
CA LYS A 526 12.17 -42.05 -26.64
C LYS A 526 13.64 -41.87 -26.99
N ASP A 527 13.93 -41.35 -28.18
CA ASP A 527 15.31 -41.10 -28.64
C ASP A 527 16.02 -40.09 -27.74
N PHE A 528 15.31 -39.03 -27.32
CA PHE A 528 15.83 -38.06 -26.36
C PHE A 528 16.12 -38.69 -25.00
N ALA A 529 15.21 -39.51 -24.46
CA ALA A 529 15.40 -40.15 -23.16
C ALA A 529 16.57 -41.14 -23.15
N GLN A 530 16.77 -41.87 -24.26
CA GLN A 530 17.89 -42.79 -24.40
C GLN A 530 19.23 -42.06 -24.49
N SER A 531 19.29 -40.95 -25.24
CA SER A 531 20.52 -40.17 -25.42
C SER A 531 20.87 -39.29 -24.21
N SER A 532 19.87 -38.67 -23.59
CA SER A 532 20.06 -37.79 -22.41
C SER A 532 20.17 -38.55 -21.09
N GLY A 533 19.71 -39.81 -21.07
CA GLY A 533 19.70 -40.67 -19.89
C GLY A 533 18.49 -40.45 -18.97
N TRP A 534 18.15 -41.49 -18.20
CA TRP A 534 17.04 -41.50 -17.25
C TRP A 534 17.45 -40.92 -15.86
N PRO A 535 16.51 -40.46 -15.02
CA PRO A 535 15.10 -40.21 -15.32
C PRO A 535 14.87 -38.92 -16.14
N VAL A 536 13.69 -38.82 -16.74
CA VAL A 536 13.22 -37.65 -17.50
C VAL A 536 11.88 -37.16 -16.96
N VAL A 537 11.52 -35.92 -17.30
CA VAL A 537 10.25 -35.28 -16.97
C VAL A 537 9.50 -34.96 -18.26
N LEU A 538 8.20 -35.27 -18.31
CA LEU A 538 7.29 -34.81 -19.35
C LEU A 538 6.50 -33.59 -18.85
N LYS A 539 6.38 -32.56 -19.68
CA LYS A 539 5.69 -31.30 -19.36
C LYS A 539 4.85 -30.83 -20.54
N LEU A 540 3.67 -30.25 -20.29
CA LEU A 540 2.95 -29.47 -21.30
C LEU A 540 3.55 -28.07 -21.43
N SER A 541 3.68 -27.58 -22.66
CA SER A 541 4.23 -26.26 -22.98
C SER A 541 3.33 -25.55 -23.99
N SER A 542 2.96 -24.29 -23.71
CA SER A 542 2.26 -23.39 -24.62
C SER A 542 2.43 -21.94 -24.15
N PRO A 543 2.50 -20.94 -25.05
CA PRO A 543 2.42 -19.53 -24.67
C PRO A 543 1.14 -19.27 -23.85
N GLY A 544 1.30 -18.89 -22.58
CA GLY A 544 0.19 -18.62 -21.65
C GLY A 544 -0.20 -19.76 -20.71
N LEU A 545 0.34 -20.98 -20.86
CA LEU A 545 0.12 -22.08 -19.91
C LEU A 545 1.08 -21.98 -18.72
N LEU A 546 0.76 -21.10 -17.76
CA LEU A 546 1.64 -20.77 -16.63
C LEU A 546 1.55 -21.78 -15.47
N HIS A 547 0.37 -22.35 -15.17
CA HIS A 547 0.13 -23.21 -14.00
C HIS A 547 0.04 -24.70 -14.36
N LYS A 548 1.10 -25.24 -14.98
CA LYS A 548 1.12 -26.61 -15.55
C LYS A 548 0.88 -27.70 -14.49
N LYS A 549 1.40 -27.52 -13.28
CA LYS A 549 1.26 -28.51 -12.20
C LYS A 549 -0.18 -28.63 -11.71
N GLU A 550 -0.92 -27.53 -11.66
CA GLU A 550 -2.32 -27.48 -11.19
C GLU A 550 -3.27 -28.22 -12.13
N ILE A 551 -3.03 -28.16 -13.44
CA ILE A 551 -3.75 -28.98 -14.43
C ILE A 551 -3.18 -30.40 -14.55
N GLY A 552 -2.18 -30.74 -13.73
CA GLY A 552 -1.40 -31.98 -13.76
C GLY A 552 -0.74 -32.27 -15.11
N GLY A 553 -0.26 -31.23 -15.79
CA GLY A 553 0.48 -31.30 -17.05
C GLY A 553 1.97 -31.58 -16.88
N ILE A 554 2.41 -32.09 -15.71
CA ILE A 554 3.80 -32.45 -15.41
C ILE A 554 3.83 -33.89 -14.89
N ILE A 555 4.70 -34.72 -15.46
CA ILE A 555 4.96 -36.10 -15.02
C ILE A 555 6.46 -36.23 -14.78
N THR A 556 6.86 -36.34 -13.51
CA THR A 556 8.25 -36.57 -13.09
C THR A 556 8.53 -38.06 -12.88
N ASN A 557 9.76 -38.42 -12.53
CA ASN A 557 10.13 -39.79 -12.14
C ASN A 557 9.88 -40.82 -13.26
N VAL A 558 10.13 -40.44 -14.51
CA VAL A 558 10.05 -41.37 -15.64
C VAL A 558 11.42 -42.02 -15.82
N TYR A 559 11.53 -43.30 -15.45
CA TYR A 559 12.80 -44.04 -15.40
C TYR A 559 13.03 -45.00 -16.57
N ASN A 560 12.01 -45.25 -17.40
CA ASN A 560 12.10 -46.18 -18.51
C ASN A 560 11.06 -45.89 -19.61
N CYS A 561 11.22 -46.56 -20.77
CA CYS A 561 10.35 -46.39 -21.93
C CYS A 561 8.87 -46.66 -21.62
N HIS A 562 8.54 -47.67 -20.81
CA HIS A 562 7.14 -48.01 -20.53
C HIS A 562 6.44 -46.90 -19.72
N GLN A 563 7.14 -46.34 -18.73
CA GLN A 563 6.64 -45.18 -17.97
C GLN A 563 6.51 -43.94 -18.86
N LEU A 564 7.42 -43.77 -19.83
CA LEU A 564 7.37 -42.67 -20.81
C LEU A 564 6.13 -42.77 -21.70
N GLU A 565 5.82 -43.96 -22.23
CA GLU A 565 4.62 -44.23 -23.03
C GLU A 565 3.35 -43.93 -22.23
N THR A 566 3.28 -44.46 -21.02
CA THR A 566 2.14 -44.25 -20.11
C THR A 566 1.94 -42.76 -19.79
N GLY A 567 3.04 -42.05 -19.51
CA GLY A 567 3.01 -40.61 -19.25
C GLY A 567 2.60 -39.78 -20.47
N TRP A 568 3.09 -40.16 -21.66
CA TRP A 568 2.73 -39.51 -22.92
C TRP A 568 1.23 -39.61 -23.21
N GLU A 569 0.66 -40.80 -23.10
CA GLU A 569 -0.77 -41.03 -23.29
C GLU A 569 -1.63 -40.27 -22.26
N ALA A 570 -1.14 -40.14 -21.02
CA ALA A 570 -1.81 -39.36 -19.99
C ALA A 570 -1.83 -37.86 -20.34
N LEU A 571 -0.72 -37.32 -20.84
CA LEU A 571 -0.66 -35.92 -21.29
C LEU A 571 -1.51 -35.69 -22.55
N GLN A 572 -1.50 -36.60 -23.52
CA GLN A 572 -2.35 -36.47 -24.71
C GLN A 572 -3.84 -36.44 -24.35
N ARG A 573 -4.29 -37.32 -23.45
CA ARG A 573 -5.67 -37.29 -22.95
C ARG A 573 -6.00 -35.96 -22.27
N LYS A 574 -5.06 -35.37 -21.52
CA LYS A 574 -5.26 -34.04 -20.93
C LYS A 574 -5.39 -32.96 -21.99
N ILE A 575 -4.56 -32.98 -23.04
CA ILE A 575 -4.65 -32.02 -24.14
C ILE A 575 -6.05 -32.03 -24.75
N THR A 576 -6.62 -33.21 -25.00
CA THR A 576 -7.98 -33.34 -25.56
C THR A 576 -9.10 -32.83 -24.65
N GLN A 577 -8.83 -32.64 -23.36
CA GLN A 577 -9.79 -32.14 -22.35
C GLN A 577 -9.68 -30.63 -22.12
N LEU A 578 -8.69 -29.96 -22.70
CA LEU A 578 -8.50 -28.50 -22.58
C LEU A 578 -9.36 -27.77 -23.63
N ASP A 579 -9.64 -26.49 -23.40
CA ASP A 579 -10.39 -25.65 -24.33
C ASP A 579 -9.78 -25.66 -25.74
N SER A 580 -10.63 -25.70 -26.77
CA SER A 580 -10.22 -25.77 -28.19
C SER A 580 -9.27 -24.64 -28.59
N ALA A 581 -9.43 -23.45 -28.01
CA ALA A 581 -8.54 -22.30 -28.25
C ALA A 581 -7.09 -22.50 -27.75
N ILE A 582 -6.85 -23.45 -26.86
CA ILE A 582 -5.54 -23.75 -26.27
C ILE A 582 -4.92 -25.00 -26.92
N GLN A 583 -5.75 -25.94 -27.40
CA GLN A 583 -5.32 -27.22 -27.98
C GLN A 583 -4.33 -27.05 -29.14
N ASP A 584 -4.55 -26.08 -30.03
CA ASP A 584 -3.72 -25.85 -31.23
C ASP A 584 -2.30 -25.34 -30.91
N HIS A 585 -2.05 -24.90 -29.68
CA HIS A 585 -0.79 -24.31 -29.25
C HIS A 585 -0.05 -25.11 -28.18
N ILE A 586 -0.66 -26.17 -27.63
CA ILE A 586 -0.01 -27.03 -26.63
C ILE A 586 0.86 -28.10 -27.28
N LYS A 587 2.07 -28.22 -26.74
CA LYS A 587 3.07 -29.23 -27.13
C LYS A 587 3.56 -30.00 -25.92
N ILE A 588 4.04 -31.22 -26.14
CA ILE A 588 4.66 -32.04 -25.09
C ILE A 588 6.17 -31.83 -25.13
N GLN A 589 6.72 -31.44 -23.99
CA GLN A 589 8.15 -31.25 -23.77
C GLN A 589 8.68 -32.40 -22.92
N ILE A 590 9.85 -32.91 -23.30
CA ILE A 590 10.63 -33.84 -22.50
C ILE A 590 11.91 -33.14 -22.03
N GLN A 591 12.26 -33.33 -20.76
CA GLN A 591 13.41 -32.69 -20.13
C GLN A 591 14.17 -33.69 -19.26
N LYS A 592 15.50 -33.58 -19.21
CA LYS A 592 16.29 -34.37 -18.27
C LYS A 592 15.94 -33.98 -16.83
N GLU A 593 15.60 -34.96 -16.00
CA GLU A 593 15.37 -34.71 -14.57
C GLU A 593 16.71 -34.50 -13.85
N ILE A 594 16.81 -33.41 -13.09
CA ILE A 594 17.97 -33.09 -12.26
C ILE A 594 17.83 -33.82 -10.93
N ALA A 595 18.88 -34.55 -10.54
CA ALA A 595 18.91 -35.33 -9.31
C ALA A 595 18.98 -34.44 -8.04
N GLN A 596 18.86 -35.09 -6.86
CA GLN A 596 18.74 -34.47 -5.52
C GLN A 596 19.53 -33.17 -5.33
N GLY A 597 18.81 -32.12 -4.97
CA GLY A 597 19.32 -30.80 -4.60
C GLY A 597 18.26 -30.02 -3.82
N ILE A 598 18.60 -28.83 -3.36
CA ILE A 598 17.67 -27.95 -2.66
C ILE A 598 16.90 -27.11 -3.68
N GLU A 599 15.56 -27.17 -3.63
CA GLU A 599 14.67 -26.36 -4.47
C GLU A 599 14.52 -24.95 -3.89
N THR A 600 14.89 -23.95 -4.68
CA THR A 600 14.72 -22.52 -4.36
C THR A 600 13.94 -21.81 -5.45
N ILE A 601 13.47 -20.60 -5.16
CA ILE A 601 12.86 -19.70 -6.13
C ILE A 601 13.71 -18.44 -6.24
N VAL A 602 13.94 -17.98 -7.46
CA VAL A 602 14.48 -16.64 -7.74
C VAL A 602 13.55 -15.98 -8.73
N GLY A 603 13.00 -14.83 -8.36
CA GLY A 603 12.09 -14.07 -9.21
C GLY A 603 12.42 -12.59 -9.21
N ILE A 604 12.11 -11.91 -10.30
CA ILE A 604 12.14 -10.46 -10.42
C ILE A 604 10.80 -10.02 -10.96
N LYS A 605 10.18 -9.06 -10.27
CA LYS A 605 8.90 -8.48 -10.65
C LYS A 605 8.94 -6.97 -10.53
N HIS A 606 8.26 -6.28 -11.43
CA HIS A 606 8.11 -4.83 -11.35
C HIS A 606 6.98 -4.44 -10.38
N ASP A 607 7.33 -3.79 -9.27
CA ASP A 607 6.39 -3.07 -8.40
C ASP A 607 6.05 -1.71 -9.03
N PRO A 608 4.77 -1.27 -9.03
CA PRO A 608 4.36 -0.02 -9.66
C PRO A 608 4.93 1.25 -8.99
N THR A 609 5.30 1.19 -7.71
CA THR A 609 5.83 2.33 -6.94
C THR A 609 7.35 2.31 -6.92
N PHE A 610 7.93 1.13 -6.69
CA PHE A 610 9.36 0.98 -6.38
C PHE A 610 10.21 0.42 -7.52
N GLY A 611 9.59 -0.04 -8.62
CA GLY A 611 10.32 -0.61 -9.76
C GLY A 611 10.68 -2.08 -9.56
N PRO A 612 11.79 -2.58 -10.13
CA PRO A 612 12.13 -4.00 -10.09
C PRO A 612 12.52 -4.49 -8.69
N VAL A 613 11.82 -5.53 -8.23
CA VAL A 613 12.02 -6.20 -6.95
C VAL A 613 12.40 -7.65 -7.20
N LEU A 614 13.53 -8.06 -6.64
CA LEU A 614 13.99 -9.44 -6.62
C LEU A 614 13.40 -10.18 -5.41
N LEU A 615 13.04 -11.43 -5.60
CA LEU A 615 12.55 -12.39 -4.60
C LEU A 615 13.48 -13.60 -4.55
N PHE A 616 13.85 -14.01 -3.36
CA PHE A 616 14.55 -15.26 -3.07
C PHE A 616 13.86 -16.05 -1.94
N GLY A 617 13.78 -17.37 -2.06
CA GLY A 617 13.26 -18.22 -1.00
C GLY A 617 13.17 -19.70 -1.35
N ALA A 618 12.39 -20.44 -0.58
CA ALA A 618 12.06 -21.85 -0.84
C ALA A 618 11.26 -22.00 -2.15
N GLY A 619 11.66 -22.96 -3.00
CA GLY A 619 11.06 -23.18 -4.31
C GLY A 619 10.42 -24.55 -4.46
N GLY A 620 9.83 -24.79 -5.63
CA GLY A 620 9.25 -26.07 -6.01
C GLY A 620 8.16 -26.53 -5.04
N SER A 621 8.31 -27.74 -4.51
CA SER A 621 7.36 -28.33 -3.56
C SER A 621 7.31 -27.62 -2.20
N LEU A 622 8.38 -26.91 -1.83
CA LEU A 622 8.50 -26.25 -0.53
C LEU A 622 7.93 -24.82 -0.54
N ALA A 623 7.70 -24.22 -1.71
CA ALA A 623 7.26 -22.84 -1.85
C ALA A 623 5.91 -22.55 -1.16
N GLU A 624 4.97 -23.51 -1.16
CA GLU A 624 3.66 -23.36 -0.50
C GLU A 624 3.71 -23.70 0.99
N LEU A 625 4.63 -24.57 1.40
CA LEU A 625 4.75 -25.07 2.77
C LEU A 625 5.56 -24.12 3.67
N ILE A 626 6.54 -23.43 3.09
CA ILE A 626 7.45 -22.55 3.79
C ILE A 626 7.20 -21.12 3.32
N ALA A 627 6.62 -20.28 4.19
CA ALA A 627 6.49 -18.85 3.95
C ALA A 627 7.87 -18.15 4.07
N ASP A 628 8.74 -18.45 3.11
CA ASP A 628 10.11 -17.95 2.98
C ASP A 628 10.21 -17.05 1.76
N LYS A 629 9.99 -15.75 1.97
CA LYS A 629 9.99 -14.73 0.93
C LYS A 629 10.92 -13.61 1.35
N ASN A 630 12.10 -13.56 0.77
CA ASN A 630 13.11 -12.54 1.05
C ASN A 630 13.21 -11.65 -0.20
N MET A 631 13.03 -10.36 -0.04
CA MET A 631 12.95 -9.41 -1.16
C MET A 631 14.09 -8.41 -1.11
N HIS A 632 14.53 -7.93 -2.28
CA HIS A 632 15.54 -6.90 -2.43
C HIS A 632 15.25 -6.06 -3.68
N LEU A 633 15.44 -4.74 -3.62
CA LEU A 633 15.32 -3.91 -4.82
C LEU A 633 16.60 -3.91 -5.62
N LEU A 634 16.47 -3.81 -6.93
CA LEU A 634 17.63 -3.66 -7.80
C LEU A 634 18.13 -2.20 -7.78
N PRO A 635 19.45 -1.97 -7.90
CA PRO A 635 20.50 -2.96 -8.15
C PRO A 635 20.89 -3.79 -6.91
N ILE A 636 21.44 -4.99 -7.15
CA ILE A 636 21.98 -5.87 -6.11
C ILE A 636 23.41 -6.31 -6.47
N ASP A 637 24.32 -6.25 -5.50
CA ASP A 637 25.68 -6.79 -5.63
C ASP A 637 25.83 -8.19 -5.00
N LEU A 638 27.04 -8.77 -5.09
CA LEU A 638 27.31 -10.11 -4.58
C LEU A 638 27.19 -10.19 -3.05
N THR A 639 27.60 -9.13 -2.33
CA THR A 639 27.53 -9.07 -0.87
C THR A 639 26.07 -9.02 -0.41
N GLN A 640 25.25 -8.21 -1.06
CA GLN A 640 23.82 -8.12 -0.81
C GLN A 640 23.11 -9.42 -1.18
N ALA A 641 23.49 -10.08 -2.27
CA ALA A 641 22.95 -11.41 -2.62
C ALA A 641 23.27 -12.46 -1.54
N GLN A 642 24.48 -12.43 -0.96
CA GLN A 642 24.83 -13.29 0.17
C GLN A 642 23.97 -13.01 1.41
N ILE A 643 23.75 -11.73 1.74
CA ILE A 643 22.91 -11.33 2.87
C ILE A 643 21.46 -11.78 2.64
N LEU A 644 20.92 -11.54 1.45
CA LEU A 644 19.56 -11.94 1.06
C LEU A 644 19.36 -13.46 1.20
N VAL A 645 20.32 -14.26 0.74
CA VAL A 645 20.26 -15.72 0.85
C VAL A 645 20.42 -16.17 2.30
N LYS A 646 21.30 -15.53 3.09
CA LYS A 646 21.48 -15.85 4.52
C LYS A 646 20.23 -15.60 5.37
N GLN A 647 19.39 -14.65 4.98
CA GLN A 647 18.13 -14.32 5.66
C GLN A 647 17.03 -15.37 5.42
N SER A 648 17.16 -16.16 4.35
CA SER A 648 16.18 -17.17 4.00
C SER A 648 16.12 -18.32 5.00
N LYS A 649 14.90 -18.78 5.29
CA LYS A 649 14.65 -19.96 6.14
C LYS A 649 15.24 -21.24 5.55
N ILE A 650 15.50 -21.28 4.25
CA ILE A 650 16.13 -22.42 3.56
C ILE A 650 17.66 -22.42 3.70
N TYR A 651 18.27 -21.30 4.13
CA TYR A 651 19.73 -21.16 4.22
C TYR A 651 20.42 -22.27 5.03
N PRO A 652 19.92 -22.71 6.21
CA PRO A 652 20.53 -23.81 6.95
C PRO A 652 20.61 -25.12 6.14
N LEU A 653 19.67 -25.37 5.22
CA LEU A 653 19.73 -26.54 4.33
C LEU A 653 20.77 -26.36 3.21
N LEU A 654 20.95 -25.13 2.71
CA LEU A 654 21.97 -24.82 1.70
C LEU A 654 23.40 -24.95 2.25
N GLN A 655 23.59 -24.78 3.56
CA GLN A 655 24.88 -24.99 4.23
C GLN A 655 25.28 -26.47 4.35
N GLY A 656 24.37 -27.40 4.04
CA GLY A 656 24.58 -28.83 4.26
C GLY A 656 24.38 -29.24 5.73
N LYS A 657 24.19 -30.53 5.98
CA LYS A 657 24.14 -31.04 7.36
C LYS A 657 25.55 -31.11 7.94
N GLN A 658 25.64 -31.23 9.28
CA GLN A 658 26.91 -31.32 9.98
C GLN A 658 27.74 -32.51 9.43
N GLY A 659 28.85 -32.21 8.74
CA GLY A 659 29.73 -33.20 8.09
C GLY A 659 29.54 -33.37 6.58
N GLU A 660 28.51 -32.76 5.98
CA GLU A 660 28.30 -32.71 4.52
C GLU A 660 28.87 -31.40 3.95
N PRO A 661 29.41 -31.40 2.70
CA PRO A 661 29.83 -30.16 2.06
C PRO A 661 28.63 -29.24 1.81
N PRO A 662 28.80 -27.90 1.89
CA PRO A 662 27.74 -26.98 1.50
C PRO A 662 27.41 -27.14 0.02
N TYR A 663 26.18 -26.81 -0.34
CA TYR A 663 25.77 -26.70 -1.73
C TYR A 663 26.53 -25.55 -2.42
N LEU A 664 26.50 -25.49 -3.77
CA LEU A 664 27.30 -24.54 -4.56
C LEU A 664 26.81 -23.08 -4.46
N LEU A 665 26.95 -22.48 -3.28
CA LEU A 665 26.44 -21.16 -2.89
C LEU A 665 27.01 -20.03 -3.75
N ASP A 666 28.30 -20.06 -4.10
CA ASP A 666 28.92 -19.01 -4.93
C ASP A 666 28.23 -18.87 -6.29
N LYS A 667 27.83 -20.00 -6.88
CA LYS A 667 27.10 -20.01 -8.15
C LYS A 667 25.66 -19.53 -8.00
N LEU A 668 25.03 -19.78 -6.85
CA LEU A 668 23.71 -19.24 -6.52
C LEU A 668 23.77 -17.70 -6.44
N TYR A 669 24.75 -17.14 -5.71
CA TYR A 669 24.92 -15.69 -5.60
C TYR A 669 25.17 -15.05 -6.98
N GLN A 670 26.01 -15.66 -7.81
CA GLN A 670 26.23 -15.21 -9.18
C GLN A 670 24.96 -15.25 -10.04
N THR A 671 24.14 -16.30 -9.89
CA THR A 671 22.85 -16.46 -10.59
C THR A 671 21.90 -15.30 -10.24
N ILE A 672 21.76 -14.97 -8.96
CA ILE A 672 20.93 -13.85 -8.48
C ILE A 672 21.39 -12.52 -9.09
N VAL A 673 22.70 -12.24 -9.04
CA VAL A 673 23.28 -11.00 -9.59
C VAL A 673 23.13 -10.93 -11.12
N GLN A 674 23.26 -12.06 -11.83
CA GLN A 674 23.07 -12.11 -13.28
C GLN A 674 21.61 -11.81 -13.67
N MET A 675 20.64 -12.41 -12.98
CA MET A 675 19.22 -12.11 -13.21
C MET A 675 18.91 -10.64 -12.95
N ALA A 676 19.44 -10.07 -11.86
CA ALA A 676 19.27 -8.65 -11.53
C ALA A 676 19.76 -7.73 -12.65
N LYS A 677 20.99 -7.94 -13.14
CA LYS A 677 21.53 -7.13 -14.25
C LYS A 677 20.72 -7.24 -15.52
N LEU A 678 20.20 -8.42 -15.83
CA LEU A 678 19.35 -8.58 -17.01
C LEU A 678 18.11 -7.68 -16.89
N SER A 679 17.49 -7.64 -15.70
CA SER A 679 16.38 -6.72 -15.43
C SER A 679 16.75 -5.24 -15.49
N GLU A 680 18.00 -4.87 -15.24
CA GLU A 680 18.47 -3.48 -15.34
C GLU A 680 18.67 -3.03 -16.80
N VAL A 681 19.09 -3.95 -17.67
CA VAL A 681 19.44 -3.64 -19.07
C VAL A 681 18.29 -3.90 -20.06
N THR A 682 17.29 -4.72 -19.70
CA THR A 682 16.10 -4.97 -20.54
C THR A 682 14.87 -4.33 -19.92
N THR A 683 14.25 -3.38 -20.62
CA THR A 683 13.03 -2.71 -20.14
C THR A 683 11.76 -3.46 -20.52
N GLU A 684 11.85 -4.38 -21.47
CA GLU A 684 10.78 -5.13 -22.11
C GLU A 684 10.32 -6.32 -21.27
N ILE A 685 11.09 -6.75 -20.27
CA ILE A 685 10.71 -7.82 -19.35
C ILE A 685 9.94 -7.20 -18.18
N SER A 686 8.71 -7.68 -17.93
CA SER A 686 7.92 -7.26 -16.76
C SER A 686 8.10 -8.18 -15.55
N GLU A 687 8.34 -9.47 -15.80
CA GLU A 687 8.51 -10.49 -14.77
C GLU A 687 9.44 -11.58 -15.29
N MET A 688 10.34 -12.06 -14.44
CA MET A 688 11.17 -13.23 -14.68
C MET A 688 11.19 -14.09 -13.42
N GLU A 689 10.97 -15.39 -13.54
CA GLU A 689 10.98 -16.31 -12.41
C GLU A 689 11.63 -17.64 -12.80
N ILE A 690 12.47 -18.16 -11.92
CA ILE A 690 13.00 -19.52 -11.97
C ILE A 690 12.46 -20.29 -10.77
N ASN A 691 11.58 -21.26 -11.03
CA ASN A 691 10.92 -22.03 -9.97
C ASN A 691 10.56 -23.47 -10.41
N PRO A 692 11.34 -24.50 -9.99
CA PRO A 692 12.46 -24.41 -9.06
C PRO A 692 13.78 -24.03 -9.75
N LEU A 693 14.59 -23.26 -9.03
CA LEU A 693 16.04 -23.22 -9.16
C LEU A 693 16.64 -24.28 -8.22
N ILE A 694 17.24 -25.33 -8.77
CA ILE A 694 17.78 -26.46 -7.98
C ILE A 694 19.28 -26.26 -7.76
N ILE A 695 19.70 -26.21 -6.50
CA ILE A 695 21.12 -26.15 -6.12
C ILE A 695 21.58 -27.56 -5.76
N THR A 696 22.62 -28.02 -6.44
CA THR A 696 23.32 -29.30 -6.19
C THR A 696 24.75 -29.02 -5.71
N LEU A 697 25.49 -30.06 -5.33
CA LEU A 697 26.90 -29.92 -4.93
C LEU A 697 27.79 -29.40 -6.08
N ASN A 698 27.40 -29.66 -7.33
CA ASN A 698 28.23 -29.39 -8.50
C ASN A 698 27.73 -28.22 -9.35
N ASN A 699 26.46 -27.83 -9.20
CA ASN A 699 25.83 -26.86 -10.10
C ASN A 699 24.53 -26.25 -9.57
N VAL A 700 24.11 -25.15 -10.18
CA VAL A 700 22.81 -24.50 -10.03
C VAL A 700 22.04 -24.66 -11.35
N TRP A 701 20.83 -25.20 -11.28
CA TRP A 701 20.02 -25.56 -12.45
C TRP A 701 18.70 -24.80 -12.47
N ALA A 702 18.45 -24.08 -13.56
CA ALA A 702 17.19 -23.40 -13.81
C ALA A 702 16.20 -24.35 -14.51
N VAL A 703 15.32 -24.97 -13.73
CA VAL A 703 14.54 -26.14 -14.17
C VAL A 703 13.21 -25.76 -14.81
N ASP A 704 12.55 -24.73 -14.30
CA ASP A 704 11.35 -24.14 -14.92
C ASP A 704 11.47 -22.62 -14.89
N ASN A 705 11.38 -22.03 -16.08
CA ASN A 705 11.68 -20.63 -16.33
C ASN A 705 10.43 -19.96 -16.87
N LYS A 706 10.09 -18.81 -16.30
CA LYS A 706 8.96 -17.99 -16.70
C LYS A 706 9.45 -16.59 -17.01
N VAL A 707 9.14 -16.10 -18.20
CA VAL A 707 9.44 -14.72 -18.61
C VAL A 707 8.18 -14.09 -19.20
N ILE A 708 7.71 -13.02 -18.55
CA ILE A 708 6.60 -12.20 -19.03
C ILE A 708 7.17 -10.92 -19.62
N LEU A 709 6.72 -10.59 -20.83
CA LEU A 709 7.09 -9.37 -21.51
C LEU A 709 6.09 -8.27 -21.15
N LYS A 710 6.59 -7.04 -20.97
CA LYS A 710 5.74 -5.84 -20.96
C LYS A 710 4.95 -5.85 -22.26
N LYS A 711 3.63 -5.65 -22.17
CA LYS A 711 2.89 -5.17 -23.33
C LYS A 711 3.64 -3.94 -23.84
N GLY A 712 4.19 -4.00 -25.06
CA GLY A 712 4.61 -2.79 -25.76
C GLY A 712 3.45 -1.80 -25.63
N GLU A 713 3.76 -0.57 -25.23
CA GLU A 713 2.78 0.45 -24.85
C GLU A 713 1.48 0.24 -25.64
N GLU A 714 0.41 -0.18 -24.96
CA GLU A 714 -0.91 0.07 -25.50
C GLU A 714 -0.90 1.57 -25.73
N LYS A 715 -0.80 2.00 -27.01
CA LYS A 715 -1.19 3.34 -27.43
C LYS A 715 -2.41 3.64 -26.60
N THR A 716 -2.27 4.59 -25.67
CA THR A 716 -3.26 5.00 -24.71
C THR A 716 -4.62 4.70 -25.30
N VAL A 717 -5.36 3.72 -24.77
CA VAL A 717 -6.77 3.56 -25.12
C VAL A 717 -7.30 4.97 -24.99
N PRO A 718 -7.78 5.61 -26.08
CA PRO A 718 -8.19 7.00 -26.01
C PRO A 718 -9.15 7.08 -24.83
N LYS A 719 -8.86 8.01 -23.89
CA LYS A 719 -9.71 8.25 -22.71
C LYS A 719 -11.16 8.07 -23.15
N PRO A 720 -11.96 7.22 -22.47
CA PRO A 720 -13.28 6.87 -22.95
C PRO A 720 -14.02 8.15 -23.32
N GLN A 721 -14.33 8.29 -24.61
CA GLN A 721 -14.94 9.50 -25.13
C GLN A 721 -16.44 9.43 -24.89
N PHE A 722 -17.00 10.54 -24.45
CA PHE A 722 -18.44 10.68 -24.33
C PHE A 722 -19.11 10.46 -25.69
N ARG A 723 -20.08 9.54 -25.71
CA ARG A 723 -20.94 9.26 -26.84
C ARG A 723 -22.32 9.86 -26.60
N LEU A 724 -23.02 10.16 -27.68
CA LEU A 724 -24.40 10.62 -27.63
C LEU A 724 -25.34 9.45 -27.94
N ALA A 725 -26.41 9.34 -27.16
CA ALA A 725 -27.54 8.49 -27.44
C ALA A 725 -28.81 9.34 -27.49
N THR A 726 -29.75 9.03 -28.39
CA THR A 726 -31.05 9.70 -28.46
C THR A 726 -32.10 8.80 -27.83
N THR A 727 -32.94 9.36 -26.95
CA THR A 727 -34.06 8.63 -26.35
C THR A 727 -35.07 8.28 -27.45
N LEU A 728 -35.20 6.98 -27.77
CA LEU A 728 -36.18 6.47 -28.71
C LEU A 728 -37.54 6.28 -28.06
N GLU A 729 -37.55 5.65 -26.88
CA GLU A 729 -38.77 5.30 -26.17
C GLU A 729 -38.60 5.52 -24.67
N HIS A 730 -39.70 5.89 -24.02
CA HIS A 730 -39.79 6.04 -22.57
C HIS A 730 -41.10 5.46 -22.09
N THR A 731 -41.01 4.45 -21.21
CA THR A 731 -42.17 3.82 -20.58
C THR A 731 -42.07 4.00 -19.07
N HIS A 732 -43.09 4.61 -18.46
CA HIS A 732 -43.28 4.54 -17.01
C HIS A 732 -43.89 3.17 -16.68
N LEU A 733 -43.23 2.38 -15.84
CA LEU A 733 -43.66 1.02 -15.52
C LEU A 733 -44.67 1.04 -14.38
N VAL A 734 -44.19 1.26 -13.15
CA VAL A 734 -44.96 1.38 -11.90
C VAL A 734 -44.16 2.20 -10.89
N SER A 735 -44.84 2.82 -9.94
CA SER A 735 -44.22 3.64 -8.88
C SER A 735 -43.18 4.61 -9.46
N ASN A 736 -41.90 4.35 -9.17
CA ASN A 736 -40.75 5.18 -9.51
C ASN A 736 -39.86 4.56 -10.60
N PHE A 737 -40.30 3.46 -11.23
CA PHE A 737 -39.51 2.74 -12.21
C PHE A 737 -39.82 3.20 -13.63
N HIS A 738 -38.78 3.62 -14.34
CA HIS A 738 -38.85 4.05 -15.73
C HIS A 738 -37.96 3.16 -16.58
N TYR A 739 -38.43 2.83 -17.78
CA TYR A 739 -37.69 2.08 -18.78
C TYR A 739 -37.48 2.94 -20.01
N PHE A 740 -36.22 3.07 -20.43
CA PHE A 740 -35.83 3.90 -21.57
C PHE A 740 -35.13 3.04 -22.62
N THR A 741 -35.43 3.31 -23.89
CA THR A 741 -34.69 2.79 -25.03
C THR A 741 -33.93 3.93 -25.67
N PHE A 742 -32.63 3.74 -25.88
CA PHE A 742 -31.75 4.72 -26.51
C PHE A 742 -31.19 4.19 -27.82
N THR A 743 -30.94 5.08 -28.77
CA THR A 743 -30.19 4.76 -29.99
C THR A 743 -28.93 5.59 -30.13
N THR A 744 -27.88 4.99 -30.67
CA THR A 744 -26.58 5.58 -30.91
C THR A 744 -26.27 5.64 -32.40
N ASN A 745 -25.49 6.64 -32.82
CA ASN A 745 -25.08 6.79 -34.22
C ASN A 745 -24.10 5.69 -34.69
N GLN A 746 -23.49 4.97 -33.75
CA GLN A 746 -22.58 3.86 -34.00
C GLN A 746 -23.01 2.66 -33.15
N PRO A 747 -22.79 1.41 -33.61
CA PRO A 747 -23.07 0.23 -32.81
C PRO A 747 -22.38 0.27 -31.44
N LEU A 748 -23.11 -0.13 -30.40
CA LEU A 748 -22.61 -0.30 -29.04
C LEU A 748 -22.50 -1.81 -28.76
N ILE A 749 -21.27 -2.31 -28.67
CA ILE A 749 -21.00 -3.73 -28.42
C ILE A 749 -20.73 -3.93 -26.94
N PHE A 750 -21.56 -4.69 -26.25
CA PHE A 750 -21.42 -5.01 -24.82
C PHE A 750 -21.83 -6.45 -24.51
N ARG A 751 -21.42 -6.92 -23.32
CA ARG A 751 -21.85 -8.20 -22.74
C ARG A 751 -22.99 -7.94 -21.75
N PRO A 752 -23.99 -8.85 -21.65
CA PRO A 752 -25.02 -8.72 -20.62
C PRO A 752 -24.43 -8.61 -19.22
N GLY A 753 -24.92 -7.64 -18.47
CA GLY A 753 -24.42 -7.29 -17.14
C GLY A 753 -23.45 -6.10 -17.08
N GLN A 754 -23.02 -5.60 -18.24
CA GLN A 754 -22.26 -4.35 -18.32
C GLN A 754 -23.17 -3.12 -18.11
N TYR A 755 -22.55 -2.01 -17.72
CA TYR A 755 -23.21 -0.73 -17.45
C TYR A 755 -22.67 0.39 -18.34
N ILE A 756 -23.39 1.50 -18.39
CA ILE A 756 -22.90 2.78 -18.94
C ILE A 756 -22.94 3.86 -17.87
N SER A 757 -22.14 4.89 -18.05
CA SER A 757 -22.08 6.04 -17.14
C SER A 757 -22.69 7.26 -17.84
N VAL A 758 -23.86 7.71 -17.40
CA VAL A 758 -24.64 8.78 -18.01
C VAL A 758 -24.37 10.10 -17.29
N LYS A 759 -24.09 11.16 -18.05
CA LYS A 759 -23.95 12.53 -17.54
C LYS A 759 -25.34 13.11 -17.25
N VAL A 760 -25.70 13.21 -15.97
CA VAL A 760 -27.06 13.52 -15.51
C VAL A 760 -27.28 14.99 -15.08
N ALA A 761 -26.24 15.73 -14.69
CA ALA A 761 -26.34 17.17 -14.39
C ALA A 761 -24.96 17.82 -14.23
N GLY A 762 -24.67 18.94 -14.88
CA GLY A 762 -23.32 19.53 -14.82
C GLY A 762 -22.28 18.50 -15.29
N ASP A 763 -21.21 18.27 -14.52
CA ASP A 763 -20.24 17.18 -14.76
C ASP A 763 -20.56 15.89 -13.99
N ARG A 764 -21.72 15.80 -13.33
CA ARG A 764 -22.16 14.60 -12.61
C ARG A 764 -22.45 13.45 -13.56
N ILE A 765 -21.75 12.34 -13.34
CA ILE A 765 -21.94 11.08 -14.06
C ILE A 765 -22.48 10.03 -13.08
N ASN A 766 -23.50 9.28 -13.49
CA ASN A 766 -24.05 8.16 -12.74
C ASN A 766 -24.01 6.88 -13.57
N CYS A 767 -23.71 5.74 -12.94
CA CYS A 767 -23.70 4.44 -13.59
C CYS A 767 -25.10 3.82 -13.63
N TYR A 768 -25.46 3.24 -14.77
CA TYR A 768 -26.71 2.53 -15.00
C TYR A 768 -26.43 1.24 -15.77
N SER A 769 -26.78 0.10 -15.19
CA SER A 769 -26.67 -1.21 -15.83
C SER A 769 -27.54 -1.26 -17.08
N ILE A 770 -27.02 -1.85 -18.13
CA ILE A 770 -27.76 -2.00 -19.38
C ILE A 770 -28.79 -3.11 -19.20
N ALA A 771 -30.06 -2.78 -19.46
CA ALA A 771 -31.21 -3.65 -19.23
C ALA A 771 -31.63 -4.44 -20.47
N GLY A 772 -31.04 -4.17 -21.63
CA GLY A 772 -31.38 -4.84 -22.89
C GLY A 772 -30.69 -4.24 -24.10
N GLN A 773 -30.78 -4.97 -25.21
CA GLN A 773 -30.38 -4.53 -26.54
C GLN A 773 -31.23 -5.25 -27.60
N ASP A 774 -32.06 -4.49 -28.31
CA ASP A 774 -32.87 -5.05 -29.41
C ASP A 774 -32.11 -4.98 -30.75
N LYS A 775 -31.28 -3.94 -30.95
CA LYS A 775 -30.44 -3.76 -32.14
C LYS A 775 -29.01 -3.34 -31.74
N PRO A 776 -27.99 -3.58 -32.57
CA PRO A 776 -26.60 -3.20 -32.26
C PRO A 776 -26.39 -1.72 -31.94
N SER A 777 -27.25 -0.83 -32.47
CA SER A 777 -27.22 0.61 -32.24
C SER A 777 -28.19 1.07 -31.14
N GLU A 778 -28.75 0.15 -30.37
CA GLU A 778 -29.72 0.44 -29.31
C GLU A 778 -29.24 -0.13 -27.97
N PHE A 779 -29.72 0.44 -26.88
CA PHE A 779 -29.58 -0.12 -25.54
C PHE A 779 -30.71 0.39 -24.66
N ASN A 780 -31.08 -0.39 -23.63
CA ASN A 780 -32.16 -0.02 -22.72
C ASN A 780 -31.63 0.22 -21.30
N LEU A 781 -32.23 1.15 -20.56
CA LEU A 781 -31.97 1.39 -19.14
C LEU A 781 -33.24 1.22 -18.32
N LEU A 782 -33.14 0.54 -17.18
CA LEU A 782 -34.18 0.48 -16.14
C LEU A 782 -33.74 1.35 -14.96
N VAL A 783 -34.44 2.46 -14.74
CA VAL A 783 -34.06 3.50 -13.78
C VAL A 783 -35.11 3.58 -12.68
N ASN A 784 -34.66 3.51 -11.42
CA ASN A 784 -35.49 3.83 -10.25
C ASN A 784 -35.24 5.27 -9.83
N VAL A 785 -36.28 6.10 -9.94
CA VAL A 785 -36.22 7.52 -9.67
C VAL A 785 -36.70 7.79 -8.24
N THR A 786 -35.81 8.31 -7.39
CA THR A 786 -36.15 8.66 -6.00
C THR A 786 -36.00 10.16 -5.73
N PRO A 787 -36.74 10.77 -4.79
CA PRO A 787 -36.71 12.23 -4.53
C PRO A 787 -35.32 12.80 -4.20
N ALA A 788 -34.44 12.00 -3.61
CA ALA A 788 -33.05 12.36 -3.28
C ALA A 788 -32.02 11.75 -4.25
N GLY A 789 -32.49 11.11 -5.33
CA GLY A 789 -31.64 10.35 -6.23
C GLY A 789 -30.77 11.25 -7.13
N PRO A 790 -29.45 11.02 -7.17
CA PRO A 790 -28.46 11.76 -7.95
C PRO A 790 -28.83 12.13 -9.39
N GLY A 791 -29.48 11.21 -10.11
CA GLY A 791 -29.89 11.35 -11.51
C GLY A 791 -31.40 11.31 -11.71
N SER A 792 -32.18 11.29 -10.62
CA SER A 792 -33.64 11.16 -10.68
C SER A 792 -34.28 12.28 -11.50
N LYS A 793 -33.94 13.54 -11.17
CA LYS A 793 -34.45 14.71 -11.89
C LYS A 793 -34.08 14.72 -13.37
N PHE A 794 -32.95 14.11 -13.74
CA PHE A 794 -32.55 14.03 -15.14
C PHE A 794 -33.48 13.09 -15.91
N PHE A 795 -33.65 11.86 -15.43
CA PHE A 795 -34.52 10.88 -16.10
C PHE A 795 -36.01 11.21 -16.00
N GLU A 796 -36.48 11.87 -14.93
CA GLU A 796 -37.86 12.37 -14.85
C GLU A 796 -38.20 13.38 -15.94
N ASN A 797 -37.23 14.23 -16.31
CA ASN A 797 -37.43 15.29 -17.27
C ASN A 797 -37.04 14.90 -18.70
N LEU A 798 -36.36 13.77 -18.88
CA LEU A 798 -35.86 13.31 -20.17
C LEU A 798 -37.02 12.88 -21.08
N LYS A 799 -37.14 13.51 -22.24
CA LYS A 799 -38.22 13.23 -23.22
C LYS A 799 -37.72 12.41 -24.41
N VAL A 800 -38.66 11.74 -25.07
CA VAL A 800 -38.41 11.08 -26.37
C VAL A 800 -37.87 12.12 -27.37
N GLY A 801 -36.79 11.77 -28.07
CA GLY A 801 -36.07 12.65 -28.99
C GLY A 801 -34.93 13.47 -28.39
N GLU A 802 -34.83 13.55 -27.05
CA GLU A 802 -33.71 14.23 -26.38
C GLU A 802 -32.46 13.35 -26.35
N LYS A 803 -31.30 13.97 -26.21
CA LYS A 803 -30.01 13.27 -26.22
C LYS A 803 -29.45 13.16 -24.81
N ILE A 804 -28.90 11.99 -24.52
CA ILE A 804 -28.05 11.76 -23.35
C ILE A 804 -26.59 11.66 -23.77
N THR A 805 -25.72 12.03 -22.86
CA THR A 805 -24.27 11.93 -23.02
C THR A 805 -23.78 10.83 -22.08
N PHE A 806 -23.08 9.82 -22.60
CA PHE A 806 -22.69 8.65 -21.81
C PHE A 806 -21.28 8.13 -22.15
N LEU A 807 -20.71 7.39 -21.21
CA LEU A 807 -19.47 6.63 -21.35
C LEU A 807 -19.77 5.13 -21.21
N GLY A 808 -18.96 4.31 -21.85
CA GLY A 808 -19.05 2.85 -21.75
C GLY A 808 -19.24 2.16 -23.11
N PRO A 809 -19.48 0.85 -23.09
CA PRO A 809 -19.85 0.03 -21.93
C PRO A 809 -18.68 -0.26 -20.98
N PHE A 810 -19.00 -0.47 -19.70
CA PHE A 810 -18.06 -0.80 -18.62
C PHE A 810 -18.57 -1.96 -17.77
N GLY A 811 -17.73 -2.44 -16.85
CA GLY A 811 -18.07 -3.47 -15.88
C GLY A 811 -17.59 -4.87 -16.27
N THR A 812 -17.22 -5.63 -15.25
CA THR A 812 -16.78 -7.03 -15.34
C THR A 812 -17.84 -8.02 -14.83
N PHE A 813 -18.98 -7.52 -14.33
CA PHE A 813 -20.15 -8.32 -13.97
C PHE A 813 -20.87 -8.77 -15.25
N ALA A 814 -20.19 -9.57 -16.06
CA ALA A 814 -20.70 -10.05 -17.35
C ALA A 814 -21.07 -11.53 -17.24
N PHE A 815 -22.14 -11.93 -17.93
CA PHE A 815 -22.51 -13.34 -18.04
C PHE A 815 -21.39 -14.14 -18.73
N SER A 816 -21.04 -15.29 -18.15
CA SER A 816 -20.09 -16.25 -18.72
C SER A 816 -20.83 -17.54 -19.08
N PRO A 817 -20.97 -17.90 -20.37
CA PRO A 817 -21.77 -19.05 -20.79
C PRO A 817 -21.19 -20.41 -20.33
N ASP A 818 -19.87 -20.54 -20.19
CA ASP A 818 -19.17 -21.83 -20.04
C ASP A 818 -18.58 -22.09 -18.64
N ASP A 819 -19.36 -21.86 -17.58
CA ASP A 819 -18.92 -22.09 -16.19
C ASP A 819 -19.20 -23.52 -15.65
N GLY A 820 -19.74 -24.41 -16.50
CA GLY A 820 -20.06 -25.80 -16.16
C GLY A 820 -21.26 -25.98 -15.22
N SER A 821 -21.96 -24.90 -14.85
CA SER A 821 -23.17 -24.98 -14.01
C SER A 821 -24.37 -25.53 -14.77
N SER A 822 -25.19 -26.34 -14.09
CA SER A 822 -26.47 -26.81 -14.64
C SER A 822 -27.65 -25.91 -14.23
N HIS A 823 -27.44 -25.06 -13.23
CA HIS A 823 -28.44 -24.17 -12.66
C HIS A 823 -27.91 -22.74 -12.51
N LEU A 824 -28.69 -21.76 -12.97
CA LEU A 824 -28.38 -20.34 -12.87
C LEU A 824 -29.36 -19.68 -11.90
N LEU A 825 -28.81 -19.09 -10.84
CA LEU A 825 -29.57 -18.47 -9.77
C LEU A 825 -29.42 -16.94 -9.85
N PHE A 826 -30.50 -16.22 -10.13
CA PHE A 826 -30.54 -14.77 -10.22
C PHE A 826 -31.26 -14.17 -9.02
N LEU A 827 -30.65 -13.20 -8.33
CA LEU A 827 -31.27 -12.49 -7.22
C LEU A 827 -31.21 -10.99 -7.45
N ALA A 828 -32.37 -10.34 -7.44
CA ALA A 828 -32.46 -8.90 -7.58
C ALA A 828 -33.43 -8.22 -6.63
N THR A 829 -33.19 -6.94 -6.35
CA THR A 829 -34.18 -6.04 -5.74
C THR A 829 -34.39 -4.81 -6.61
N GLY A 830 -35.64 -4.47 -6.91
CA GLY A 830 -36.00 -3.27 -7.69
C GLY A 830 -35.21 -3.15 -9.00
N SER A 831 -34.48 -2.04 -9.19
CA SER A 831 -33.73 -1.76 -10.42
C SER A 831 -32.49 -2.64 -10.59
N GLY A 832 -32.07 -3.37 -9.55
CA GLY A 832 -31.01 -4.39 -9.68
C GLY A 832 -31.39 -5.54 -10.61
N LEU A 833 -32.66 -5.60 -11.05
CA LEU A 833 -33.09 -6.51 -12.11
C LEU A 833 -32.48 -6.15 -13.49
N ALA A 834 -32.08 -4.89 -13.70
CA ALA A 834 -31.61 -4.37 -14.99
C ALA A 834 -30.55 -5.28 -15.67
N PRO A 835 -29.38 -5.55 -15.07
CA PRO A 835 -28.40 -6.40 -15.72
C PRO A 835 -28.89 -7.85 -15.87
N LEU A 836 -29.65 -8.36 -14.89
CA LEU A 836 -30.04 -9.77 -14.83
C LEU A 836 -31.10 -10.12 -15.87
N ILE A 837 -32.07 -9.25 -16.12
CA ILE A 837 -33.10 -9.52 -17.13
C ILE A 837 -32.50 -9.62 -18.54
N TYR A 838 -31.44 -8.86 -18.81
CA TYR A 838 -30.73 -8.97 -20.08
C TYR A 838 -29.95 -10.27 -20.19
N MET A 839 -29.28 -10.71 -19.11
CA MET A 839 -28.64 -12.03 -19.05
C MET A 839 -29.67 -13.14 -19.32
N ILE A 840 -30.78 -13.15 -18.56
CA ILE A 840 -31.84 -14.16 -18.67
C ILE A 840 -32.40 -14.22 -20.09
N ASN A 841 -32.76 -13.07 -20.66
CA ASN A 841 -33.30 -13.02 -22.02
C ASN A 841 -32.30 -13.56 -23.05
N LYS A 842 -31.01 -13.21 -22.93
CA LYS A 842 -29.98 -13.71 -23.85
C LYS A 842 -29.82 -15.22 -23.75
N ILE A 843 -29.76 -15.75 -22.53
CA ILE A 843 -29.65 -17.20 -22.29
C ILE A 843 -30.85 -17.95 -22.87
N LEU A 844 -32.07 -17.46 -22.63
CA LEU A 844 -33.29 -18.10 -23.11
C LEU A 844 -33.47 -18.02 -24.64
N HIS A 845 -32.85 -17.05 -25.31
CA HIS A 845 -32.94 -16.86 -26.77
C HIS A 845 -31.77 -17.46 -27.58
N GLU A 846 -30.55 -17.51 -27.03
CA GLU A 846 -29.34 -17.94 -27.75
C GLU A 846 -28.91 -19.39 -27.43
N ASP A 847 -29.08 -19.87 -26.19
CA ASP A 847 -28.46 -21.11 -25.68
C ASP A 847 -29.46 -22.28 -25.48
N GLY A 848 -30.42 -22.42 -26.39
CA GLY A 848 -31.45 -23.48 -26.43
C GLY A 848 -31.32 -24.65 -25.42
N GLU A 849 -32.23 -24.67 -24.44
CA GLU A 849 -32.63 -25.82 -23.60
C GLU A 849 -31.61 -26.52 -22.66
N GLN A 850 -30.51 -25.91 -22.19
CA GLN A 850 -29.55 -26.66 -21.34
C GLN A 850 -29.46 -26.32 -19.84
N LYS A 851 -29.80 -25.11 -19.36
CA LYS A 851 -29.68 -24.74 -17.92
C LYS A 851 -31.02 -24.41 -17.28
N GLN A 852 -31.21 -24.83 -16.02
CA GLN A 852 -32.34 -24.41 -15.19
C GLN A 852 -32.09 -22.99 -14.67
N ILE A 853 -33.05 -22.09 -14.81
CA ILE A 853 -32.93 -20.68 -14.43
C ILE A 853 -33.96 -20.36 -13.34
N THR A 854 -33.48 -19.85 -12.20
CA THR A 854 -34.34 -19.41 -11.11
C THR A 854 -34.08 -17.95 -10.78
N LEU A 855 -35.10 -17.10 -10.86
CA LEU A 855 -35.04 -15.68 -10.51
C LEU A 855 -35.79 -15.39 -9.21
N TYR A 856 -35.12 -14.85 -8.20
CA TYR A 856 -35.74 -14.27 -7.01
C TYR A 856 -35.72 -12.73 -7.10
N LEU A 857 -36.89 -12.12 -6.99
CA LEU A 857 -37.06 -10.68 -7.16
C LEU A 857 -37.79 -10.06 -5.97
N GLY A 858 -37.12 -9.17 -5.26
CA GLY A 858 -37.66 -8.47 -4.09
C GLY A 858 -38.17 -7.07 -4.40
N PHE A 859 -39.37 -6.78 -3.91
CA PHE A 859 -40.00 -5.46 -3.96
C PHE A 859 -40.41 -4.99 -2.56
N ASN A 860 -40.51 -3.66 -2.39
CA ASN A 860 -40.95 -3.09 -1.12
C ASN A 860 -42.45 -3.32 -0.91
N THR A 861 -43.27 -3.05 -1.93
CA THR A 861 -44.74 -3.20 -1.88
C THR A 861 -45.28 -3.91 -3.11
N HIS A 862 -46.52 -4.40 -3.04
CA HIS A 862 -47.20 -5.04 -4.17
C HIS A 862 -47.35 -4.10 -5.39
N GLN A 863 -47.49 -2.80 -5.14
CA GLN A 863 -47.62 -1.78 -6.20
C GLN A 863 -46.31 -1.53 -6.97
N ASP A 864 -45.16 -1.95 -6.42
CA ASP A 864 -43.85 -1.79 -7.06
C ASP A 864 -43.54 -2.89 -8.08
N ILE A 865 -44.39 -3.91 -8.21
CA ILE A 865 -44.17 -5.04 -9.11
C ILE A 865 -44.42 -4.59 -10.55
N PHE A 866 -43.37 -4.61 -11.37
CA PHE A 866 -43.45 -4.42 -12.82
C PHE A 866 -43.08 -5.70 -13.56
N TRP A 867 -43.49 -5.78 -14.84
CA TRP A 867 -43.20 -6.90 -15.75
C TRP A 867 -43.70 -8.28 -15.29
N LEU A 868 -44.69 -8.35 -14.40
CA LEU A 868 -45.30 -9.62 -14.00
C LEU A 868 -45.78 -10.44 -15.20
N ASP A 869 -46.50 -9.81 -16.13
CA ASP A 869 -46.97 -10.45 -17.36
C ASP A 869 -45.81 -10.95 -18.25
N LYS A 870 -44.66 -10.26 -18.23
CA LYS A 870 -43.47 -10.68 -18.97
C LYS A 870 -42.89 -11.95 -18.36
N PHE A 871 -42.79 -12.03 -17.03
CA PHE A 871 -42.30 -13.23 -16.35
C PHE A 871 -43.24 -14.42 -16.51
N GLN A 872 -44.57 -14.20 -16.42
CA GLN A 872 -45.57 -15.24 -16.69
C GLN A 872 -45.45 -15.77 -18.12
N LYS A 873 -45.25 -14.89 -19.11
CA LYS A 873 -45.02 -15.30 -20.51
C LYS A 873 -43.71 -16.06 -20.66
N LEU A 874 -42.62 -15.61 -20.05
CA LEU A 874 -41.33 -16.31 -20.09
C LEU A 874 -41.44 -17.71 -19.49
N GLN A 875 -42.08 -17.86 -18.33
CA GLN A 875 -42.28 -19.18 -17.70
C GLN A 875 -43.19 -20.09 -18.54
N ALA A 876 -44.22 -19.53 -19.20
CA ALA A 876 -45.09 -20.30 -20.10
C ALA A 876 -44.37 -20.74 -21.39
N GLN A 877 -43.41 -19.94 -21.88
CA GLN A 877 -42.63 -20.22 -23.08
C GLN A 877 -41.41 -21.12 -22.82
N HIS A 878 -40.84 -21.06 -21.62
CA HIS A 878 -39.59 -21.73 -21.25
C HIS A 878 -39.79 -22.54 -19.96
N PRO A 879 -40.03 -23.87 -20.05
CA PRO A 879 -40.24 -24.74 -18.87
C PRO A 879 -39.06 -24.79 -17.89
N ASN A 880 -37.86 -24.39 -18.33
CA ASN A 880 -36.64 -24.31 -17.53
C ASN A 880 -36.45 -22.95 -16.83
N PHE A 881 -37.42 -22.02 -16.93
CA PHE A 881 -37.39 -20.73 -16.25
C PHE A 881 -38.43 -20.67 -15.13
N ASN A 882 -37.97 -20.43 -13.90
CA ASN A 882 -38.81 -20.23 -12.73
C ASN A 882 -38.50 -18.87 -12.09
N TYR A 883 -39.54 -18.23 -11.54
CA TYR A 883 -39.36 -16.96 -10.85
C TYR A 883 -40.18 -16.91 -9.56
N HIS A 884 -39.66 -16.20 -8.57
CA HIS A 884 -40.26 -15.95 -7.27
C HIS A 884 -40.27 -14.45 -7.01
N ILE A 885 -41.45 -13.89 -6.77
CA ILE A 885 -41.59 -12.49 -6.36
C ILE A 885 -41.86 -12.46 -4.86
N ILE A 886 -41.09 -11.63 -4.16
CA ILE A 886 -41.15 -11.48 -2.71
C ILE A 886 -41.44 -10.02 -2.38
N VAL A 887 -42.48 -9.79 -1.60
CA VAL A 887 -42.89 -8.45 -1.17
C VAL A 887 -42.62 -8.26 0.32
N TRP A 888 -41.86 -7.21 0.68
CA TRP A 888 -41.52 -6.92 2.07
C TRP A 888 -42.74 -6.41 2.87
N LYS A 889 -43.53 -5.50 2.29
CA LYS A 889 -44.73 -4.91 2.89
C LYS A 889 -45.95 -5.20 1.99
N PRO A 890 -46.56 -6.40 2.11
CA PRO A 890 -47.70 -6.77 1.28
C PRO A 890 -48.94 -5.95 1.64
N ASP A 891 -49.78 -5.67 0.64
CA ASP A 891 -51.15 -5.22 0.87
C ASP A 891 -52.11 -6.42 0.93
N THR A 892 -53.40 -6.17 1.20
CA THR A 892 -54.42 -7.23 1.31
C THR A 892 -54.64 -8.01 0.01
N ASN A 893 -54.18 -7.49 -1.13
CA ASN A 893 -54.37 -8.10 -2.44
C ASN A 893 -53.19 -9.00 -2.84
N TRP A 894 -52.07 -8.96 -2.10
CA TRP A 894 -50.92 -9.82 -2.36
C TRP A 894 -51.13 -11.23 -1.79
N GLN A 895 -51.05 -12.24 -2.66
CA GLN A 895 -51.20 -13.66 -2.31
C GLN A 895 -49.89 -14.47 -2.50
N GLY A 896 -48.78 -13.80 -2.82
CA GLY A 896 -47.47 -14.43 -3.05
C GLY A 896 -46.55 -14.44 -1.83
N GLU A 897 -45.25 -14.69 -2.05
CA GLU A 897 -44.27 -14.77 -0.96
C GLU A 897 -44.04 -13.39 -0.29
N THR A 898 -43.86 -13.40 1.04
CA THR A 898 -43.69 -12.17 1.85
C THR A 898 -42.44 -12.25 2.69
N GLY A 899 -41.75 -11.12 2.87
CA GLY A 899 -40.55 -11.02 3.71
C GLY A 899 -39.30 -10.63 2.94
N PHE A 900 -38.12 -11.05 3.41
CA PHE A 900 -36.87 -10.80 2.71
C PHE A 900 -36.54 -11.93 1.74
N ILE A 901 -35.86 -11.60 0.62
CA ILE A 901 -35.41 -12.60 -0.37
C ILE A 901 -34.59 -13.71 0.31
N THR A 902 -33.77 -13.36 1.30
CA THR A 902 -32.94 -14.30 2.07
C THR A 902 -33.76 -15.42 2.71
N GLN A 903 -34.93 -15.09 3.28
CA GLN A 903 -35.84 -16.07 3.89
C GLN A 903 -36.51 -16.95 2.83
N ALA A 904 -36.83 -16.39 1.66
CA ALA A 904 -37.41 -17.14 0.55
C ALA A 904 -36.44 -18.17 -0.03
N ILE A 905 -35.17 -17.77 -0.22
CA ILE A 905 -34.13 -18.69 -0.68
C ILE A 905 -33.82 -19.75 0.38
N GLU A 906 -33.79 -19.44 1.68
CA GLU A 906 -33.60 -20.46 2.73
C GLU A 906 -34.65 -21.58 2.68
N LYS A 907 -35.89 -21.22 2.31
CA LYS A 907 -37.02 -22.16 2.27
C LYS A 907 -37.02 -23.03 1.01
N ASN A 908 -36.72 -22.43 -0.15
CA ASN A 908 -37.03 -23.02 -1.46
C ASN A 908 -35.85 -23.04 -2.45
N LEU A 909 -34.59 -22.94 -2.00
CA LEU A 909 -33.43 -22.99 -2.91
C LEU A 909 -33.30 -24.37 -3.59
N PRO A 910 -33.04 -24.42 -4.92
CA PRO A 910 -32.59 -25.65 -5.57
C PRO A 910 -31.23 -26.11 -5.03
N ASP A 911 -30.81 -27.34 -5.36
CA ASP A 911 -29.47 -27.83 -5.04
C ASP A 911 -28.41 -26.90 -5.65
N THR A 912 -27.61 -26.27 -4.78
CA THR A 912 -26.64 -25.26 -5.22
C THR A 912 -25.24 -25.79 -5.48
N THR A 913 -25.01 -27.10 -5.34
CA THR A 913 -23.70 -27.72 -5.59
C THR A 913 -23.20 -27.55 -7.03
N ASN A 914 -24.11 -27.39 -8.00
CA ASN A 914 -23.78 -27.07 -9.40
C ASN A 914 -24.47 -25.78 -9.91
N CYS A 915 -24.56 -24.77 -9.05
CA CYS A 915 -25.13 -23.47 -9.37
C CYS A 915 -24.06 -22.41 -9.67
N SER A 916 -24.44 -21.44 -10.50
CA SER A 916 -23.81 -20.12 -10.56
C SER A 916 -24.82 -19.05 -10.19
N ALA A 917 -24.44 -18.17 -9.26
CA ALA A 917 -25.34 -17.17 -8.68
C ALA A 917 -24.96 -15.75 -9.13
N TYR A 918 -25.93 -15.00 -9.63
CA TYR A 918 -25.77 -13.61 -10.08
C TYR A 918 -26.68 -12.71 -9.24
N LEU A 919 -26.09 -11.84 -8.42
CA LEU A 919 -26.82 -11.00 -7.47
C LEU A 919 -26.61 -9.51 -7.78
N CYS A 920 -27.71 -8.75 -7.86
CA CYS A 920 -27.67 -7.31 -8.09
C CYS A 920 -28.82 -6.60 -7.35
N GLY A 921 -28.51 -5.58 -6.54
CA GLY A 921 -29.53 -4.87 -5.77
C GLY A 921 -29.00 -4.29 -4.46
N ASN A 922 -29.86 -4.25 -3.44
CA ASN A 922 -29.53 -3.73 -2.12
C ASN A 922 -28.32 -4.46 -1.52
N LYS A 923 -27.33 -3.70 -1.01
CA LYS A 923 -26.09 -4.25 -0.47
C LYS A 923 -26.30 -5.22 0.70
N GLY A 924 -27.28 -4.97 1.55
CA GLY A 924 -27.66 -5.87 2.65
C GLY A 924 -28.19 -7.20 2.13
N MET A 925 -29.08 -7.16 1.12
CA MET A 925 -29.61 -8.36 0.46
C MET A 925 -28.48 -9.21 -0.13
N ILE A 926 -27.54 -8.59 -0.86
CA ILE A 926 -26.42 -9.30 -1.48
C ILE A 926 -25.57 -10.01 -0.41
N VAL A 927 -25.17 -9.30 0.65
CA VAL A 927 -24.32 -9.87 1.70
C VAL A 927 -24.97 -11.06 2.39
N ASP A 928 -26.25 -10.97 2.72
CA ASP A 928 -26.94 -12.04 3.42
C ASP A 928 -27.28 -13.22 2.50
N ALA A 929 -27.66 -12.97 1.25
CA ALA A 929 -27.92 -14.03 0.29
C ALA A 929 -26.66 -14.85 -0.04
N ILE A 930 -25.50 -14.22 -0.14
CA ILE A 930 -24.22 -14.93 -0.36
C ILE A 930 -23.97 -15.96 0.75
N LYS A 931 -24.25 -15.63 2.01
CA LYS A 931 -24.04 -16.56 3.14
C LYS A 931 -24.89 -17.81 2.95
N VAL A 932 -26.19 -17.62 2.70
CA VAL A 932 -27.14 -18.73 2.49
C VAL A 932 -26.76 -19.60 1.30
N ILE A 933 -26.36 -18.98 0.18
CA ILE A 933 -25.98 -19.69 -1.05
C ILE A 933 -24.71 -20.53 -0.83
N ILE A 934 -23.72 -20.02 -0.09
CA ILE A 934 -22.50 -20.77 0.26
C ILE A 934 -22.81 -21.92 1.22
N GLU A 935 -23.63 -21.68 2.25
CA GLU A 935 -24.04 -22.73 3.22
C GLU A 935 -24.76 -23.91 2.54
N ARG A 936 -25.39 -23.66 1.38
CA ARG A 936 -26.08 -24.68 0.58
C ARG A 936 -25.19 -25.37 -0.47
N GLY A 937 -23.89 -25.04 -0.52
CA GLY A 937 -22.90 -25.76 -1.31
C GLY A 937 -22.45 -25.10 -2.62
N CYS A 938 -22.87 -23.86 -2.91
CA CYS A 938 -22.40 -23.13 -4.09
C CYS A 938 -20.91 -22.74 -3.95
N PRO A 939 -20.05 -23.02 -4.94
CA PRO A 939 -18.66 -22.57 -4.94
C PRO A 939 -18.56 -21.04 -4.90
N LYS A 940 -17.66 -20.51 -4.06
CA LYS A 940 -17.50 -19.05 -3.85
C LYS A 940 -17.08 -18.30 -5.13
N ASP A 941 -16.32 -18.97 -5.99
CA ASP A 941 -15.85 -18.47 -7.28
C ASP A 941 -16.95 -18.43 -8.35
N ARG A 942 -18.12 -19.04 -8.10
CA ARG A 942 -19.31 -19.01 -8.96
C ARG A 942 -20.41 -18.06 -8.48
N ILE A 943 -20.08 -17.16 -7.55
CA ILE A 943 -21.00 -16.15 -7.03
C ILE A 943 -20.56 -14.77 -7.52
N TYR A 944 -21.36 -14.21 -8.41
CA TYR A 944 -21.11 -12.96 -9.10
C TYR A 944 -22.00 -11.86 -8.52
N THR A 945 -21.39 -10.70 -8.26
CA THR A 945 -22.08 -9.51 -7.76
C THR A 945 -21.70 -8.29 -8.57
N GLU A 946 -22.67 -7.41 -8.81
CA GLU A 946 -22.40 -6.14 -9.46
C GLU A 946 -21.64 -5.18 -8.53
N LYS A 947 -20.61 -4.53 -9.06
CA LYS A 947 -19.84 -3.47 -8.39
C LYS A 947 -19.73 -2.30 -9.37
N PHE A 948 -20.34 -1.17 -9.01
CA PHE A 948 -20.21 0.08 -9.78
C PHE A 948 -18.86 0.74 -9.55
#